data_AF-A0AAV5EUP9-F1
#
_entry.id   AF-A0AAV5EUP9-F1
#
_cell.length_a   1.000
_cell.length_b   1.000
_cell.length_c   1.000
_cell.angle_alpha   90.00
_cell.angle_beta   90.00
_cell.angle_gamma   90.00
#
_symmetry.space_group_name_H-M   'P 1'
#
loop_
_entity.id
_entity.type
_entity.pdbx_description
1 polymer ?
#
loop_
_entity_poly.entity_id
_entity_poly.type
_entity_poly.pdbx_seq_one_letter_code
_entity_poly.pdbx_strand_id
1 'polypeptide(L)'
;MAFGHTRLDVRRSSSYCSCSTTTVVVFVALGLVAVWTASSMLVTPAEFSPFQPKVRPLVRHGPPPPITGEDDDTLPVDPVPVEGNTDEPPVKEQMSPAQHDFRDQSKQPDGENGSELKRKSDQAQKIDKPAQDGSQAELLNETTTERGPWPTQAAQSNKDTKDQTVMPSNPLPYTWRLCNIDAGADYIPCLDNVEAIKKLRSTKHYEHRERHCPEKPPTCLVPLPQGYRTPIRWPKSRYQIWYNNVPHTKLVEYKGHQNWVKVSGEYLTFPGGGTQFKHGALHYIDFIQEAKKDIAWGKRSRVVLDVGCGVASFGGYLFDRDVLTMSFAPKDEHEAQVQFALERGIPAISAVMGTKRLPFPSRVFDVIHCARCRVPWHIEGGKLLLELDRLLRPGGYFVWSATPIYKNLPEDVEIWEAMSALTRSMCWEMVNKVKDRINGVGIAIFRKPTANSCYEARSEANPPLCGEYDDPDAAWNVSLQRCMHKLPVDPAIRGSQWPEEWPLRLEKPPYWLKSSEAGVYGKPAPEDFKADYEHWKRVISNSYMESLGIDWSAVRNVMDMKAVYGGFAAALRDLKVWVMNVIPIDSPDTLPIIYERGLFGLYHDWCESFSTYPRTYDLLHANHLFSKVKKRCELLPVIVEVDRILRPEGRLIVRDNTETISEVEAIVKSLHWEVRMSYSQEKEALLFVQKTAWRPSEADAKL
;
A
#
# COMPACT_ATOMS: atom_id res chain seq x y z
N MET A 1 -2.19 86.96 -24.17
CA MET A 1 -2.99 87.15 -25.41
C MET A 1 -2.18 86.58 -26.58
N ALA A 2 -2.84 86.19 -27.68
CA ALA A 2 -2.29 85.73 -28.97
C ALA A 2 -1.20 84.62 -28.93
N PHE A 3 -1.41 83.42 -29.51
CA PHE A 3 -1.56 83.08 -30.94
C PHE A 3 -0.34 83.41 -31.84
N GLY A 4 0.61 82.47 -31.83
CA GLY A 4 1.27 81.76 -32.94
C GLY A 4 1.51 82.39 -34.34
N HIS A 5 2.59 81.94 -34.98
CA HIS A 5 2.72 81.93 -36.45
C HIS A 5 3.58 80.75 -36.96
N THR A 6 3.86 80.67 -38.26
CA THR A 6 3.99 79.43 -39.04
C THR A 6 5.14 79.40 -40.07
N ARG A 7 5.47 78.17 -40.53
CA ARG A 7 6.06 77.74 -41.84
C ARG A 7 7.59 77.52 -42.03
N LEU A 8 7.89 76.26 -42.39
CA LEU A 8 8.64 75.72 -43.54
C LEU A 8 10.17 75.95 -43.72
N ASP A 9 10.89 74.83 -43.61
CA ASP A 9 11.90 74.25 -44.52
C ASP A 9 12.81 75.11 -45.44
N VAL A 10 14.11 74.79 -45.42
CA VAL A 10 14.80 74.19 -46.59
C VAL A 10 16.10 73.46 -46.18
N ARG A 11 16.51 72.46 -46.98
CA ARG A 11 17.59 71.47 -46.70
C ARG A 11 19.02 72.02 -46.80
N ARG A 12 19.94 71.38 -46.06
CA ARG A 12 21.29 71.03 -46.55
C ARG A 12 21.76 69.69 -45.94
N SER A 13 22.59 68.94 -46.67
CA SER A 13 23.00 67.58 -46.30
C SER A 13 24.52 67.39 -46.36
N SER A 14 25.06 66.58 -45.43
CA SER A 14 26.37 65.92 -45.53
C SER A 14 26.32 64.59 -44.77
N SER A 15 27.21 63.66 -45.12
CA SER A 15 27.02 62.24 -44.82
C SER A 15 27.54 61.80 -43.45
N TYR A 16 26.73 61.00 -42.77
CA TYR A 16 27.07 59.85 -41.91
C TYR A 16 28.56 59.52 -41.64
N CYS A 17 28.86 59.36 -40.35
CA CYS A 17 29.20 58.02 -39.84
C CYS A 17 28.80 57.90 -38.36
N SER A 18 27.97 56.91 -38.02
CA SER A 18 27.64 56.57 -36.62
C SER A 18 27.26 55.10 -36.53
N CYS A 19 27.80 54.39 -35.54
CA CYS A 19 27.59 52.95 -35.39
C CYS A 19 26.16 52.63 -34.96
N SER A 20 25.52 51.67 -35.63
CA SER A 20 24.24 51.14 -35.17
C SER A 20 24.40 50.42 -33.84
N THR A 21 23.53 50.73 -32.88
CA THR A 21 23.43 50.04 -31.58
C THR A 21 23.20 48.54 -31.74
N THR A 22 22.60 48.09 -32.85
CA THR A 22 22.42 46.66 -33.17
C THR A 22 23.74 45.89 -33.16
N THR A 23 24.83 46.47 -33.70
CA THR A 23 26.14 45.80 -33.76
C THR A 23 26.73 45.60 -32.36
N VAL A 24 26.55 46.58 -31.46
CA VAL A 24 27.01 46.50 -30.07
C VAL A 24 26.23 45.43 -29.31
N VAL A 25 24.91 45.38 -29.46
CA VAL A 25 24.05 44.37 -28.82
C VAL A 25 24.41 42.95 -29.27
N VAL A 26 24.68 42.74 -30.57
CA VAL A 26 25.11 41.44 -31.09
C VAL A 26 26.48 41.02 -30.52
N PHE A 27 27.45 41.93 -30.42
CA PHE A 27 28.75 41.62 -29.81
C PHE A 27 28.65 41.31 -28.31
N VAL A 28 27.81 42.03 -27.56
CA VAL A 28 27.57 41.73 -26.13
C VAL A 28 26.88 40.38 -25.96
N ALA A 29 25.88 40.05 -26.79
CA ALA A 29 25.21 38.75 -26.76
C ALA A 29 26.16 37.59 -27.07
N LEU A 30 26.99 37.71 -28.12
CA LEU A 30 28.01 36.71 -28.46
C LEU A 30 29.09 36.59 -27.37
N GLY A 31 29.49 37.70 -26.76
CA GLY A 31 30.42 37.70 -25.62
C GLY A 31 29.87 36.96 -24.40
N LEU A 32 28.60 37.14 -24.06
CA LEU A 32 27.94 36.42 -22.96
C LEU A 32 27.80 34.92 -23.27
N VAL A 33 27.50 34.53 -24.50
CA VAL A 33 27.49 33.11 -24.92
C VAL A 33 28.89 32.50 -24.88
N ALA A 34 29.93 33.24 -25.29
CA ALA A 34 31.32 32.79 -25.19
C ALA A 34 31.78 32.59 -23.73
N VAL A 35 31.40 33.51 -22.83
CA VAL A 35 31.68 33.36 -21.39
C VAL A 35 30.91 32.17 -20.80
N TRP A 36 29.63 31.99 -21.14
CA TRP A 36 28.82 30.88 -20.63
C TRP A 36 29.33 29.51 -21.10
N THR A 37 29.75 29.41 -22.36
CA THR A 37 30.35 28.17 -22.91
C THR A 37 31.76 27.89 -22.37
N ALA A 38 32.58 28.92 -22.14
CA ALA A 38 33.89 28.76 -21.47
C ALA A 38 33.75 28.29 -20.00
N SER A 39 32.81 28.88 -19.25
CA SER A 39 32.50 28.47 -17.87
C SER A 39 31.92 27.05 -17.76
N SER A 40 31.41 26.49 -18.87
CA SER A 40 30.83 25.14 -18.92
C SER A 40 31.85 24.02 -19.19
N MET A 41 33.14 24.35 -19.35
CA MET A 41 34.21 23.40 -19.73
C MET A 41 35.23 23.08 -18.62
N LEU A 42 34.98 23.52 -17.38
CA LEU A 42 35.90 23.34 -16.24
C LEU A 42 35.21 22.74 -15.00
N VAL A 43 34.50 21.63 -15.19
CA VAL A 43 34.16 20.68 -14.13
C VAL A 43 34.69 19.31 -14.52
N THR A 44 35.93 19.02 -14.13
CA THR A 44 36.46 17.65 -14.15
C THR A 44 35.69 16.80 -13.13
N PRO A 45 35.32 15.54 -13.43
CA PRO A 45 34.78 14.64 -12.42
C PRO A 45 35.81 14.47 -11.30
N ALA A 46 35.40 14.73 -10.05
CA ALA A 46 36.18 14.27 -8.91
C ALA A 46 36.10 12.75 -8.85
N GLU A 47 37.23 12.06 -9.03
CA GLU A 47 37.27 10.60 -8.96
C GLU A 47 36.86 10.12 -7.57
N PHE A 48 35.85 9.25 -7.50
CA PHE A 48 35.50 8.56 -6.27
C PHE A 48 36.61 7.54 -5.94
N SER A 49 37.51 7.94 -5.06
CA SER A 49 38.57 7.06 -4.56
C SER A 49 37.96 5.87 -3.80
N PRO A 50 38.21 4.61 -4.23
CA PRO A 50 37.65 3.44 -3.57
C PRO A 50 38.28 3.24 -2.19
N PHE A 51 37.48 3.31 -1.14
CA PHE A 51 37.93 3.10 0.23
C PHE A 51 38.49 1.68 0.42
N GLN A 52 39.78 1.56 0.73
CA GLN A 52 40.37 0.30 1.17
C GLN A 52 40.11 0.05 2.67
N PRO A 53 39.40 -1.01 3.06
CA PRO A 53 39.32 -1.42 4.46
C PRO A 53 40.67 -2.00 4.92
N LYS A 54 41.16 -1.57 6.09
CA LYS A 54 42.38 -2.14 6.72
C LYS A 54 42.09 -3.52 7.31
N VAL A 55 42.06 -4.54 6.46
CA VAL A 55 41.91 -5.95 6.85
C VAL A 55 43.23 -6.47 7.45
N ARG A 56 43.16 -7.11 8.63
CA ARG A 56 44.30 -7.87 9.19
C ARG A 56 44.47 -9.19 8.41
N PRO A 57 45.70 -9.67 8.12
CA PRO A 57 45.88 -10.86 7.31
C PRO A 57 45.30 -12.12 7.98
N LEU A 58 44.42 -12.82 7.27
CA LEU A 58 44.03 -14.21 7.57
C LEU A 58 44.84 -15.17 6.69
N VAL A 59 45.15 -16.34 7.25
CA VAL A 59 46.05 -17.32 6.63
C VAL A 59 45.42 -17.96 5.40
N ARG A 60 46.17 -18.03 4.29
CA ARG A 60 45.77 -18.81 3.11
C ARG A 60 45.89 -20.31 3.37
N HIS A 61 44.78 -21.03 3.24
CA HIS A 61 44.81 -22.43 2.80
C HIS A 61 44.70 -22.50 1.28
N GLY A 62 45.28 -23.55 0.67
CA GLY A 62 45.35 -23.71 -0.79
C GLY A 62 44.04 -24.19 -1.43
N PRO A 63 43.94 -24.13 -2.78
CA PRO A 63 42.77 -24.63 -3.51
C PRO A 63 42.69 -26.17 -3.47
N PRO A 64 41.47 -26.75 -3.53
CA PRO A 64 41.27 -28.19 -3.67
C PRO A 64 41.61 -28.68 -5.11
N PRO A 65 41.91 -29.97 -5.29
CA PRO A 65 42.16 -30.56 -6.60
C PRO A 65 40.87 -30.72 -7.43
N PRO A 66 40.96 -30.81 -8.77
CA PRO A 66 39.83 -31.14 -9.63
C PRO A 66 39.45 -32.63 -9.52
N ILE A 67 38.18 -32.95 -9.75
CA ILE A 67 37.66 -34.31 -9.89
C ILE A 67 37.03 -34.44 -11.29
N THR A 68 37.30 -35.56 -11.95
CA THR A 68 36.81 -35.91 -13.29
C THR A 68 35.36 -36.42 -13.27
N GLY A 69 34.71 -36.47 -14.42
CA GLY A 69 33.35 -37.00 -14.58
C GLY A 69 33.29 -38.51 -14.82
N GLU A 70 32.13 -38.95 -15.33
CA GLU A 70 31.70 -40.36 -15.56
C GLU A 70 31.40 -41.09 -14.23
N ASP A 71 30.33 -41.88 -14.08
CA ASP A 71 29.41 -42.47 -15.08
C ASP A 71 27.90 -42.20 -14.82
N ASP A 72 27.06 -42.58 -15.80
CA ASP A 72 25.60 -42.72 -15.69
C ASP A 72 25.21 -44.07 -15.07
N ASP A 73 24.18 -44.11 -14.22
CA ASP A 73 23.68 -45.36 -13.64
C ASP A 73 22.16 -45.28 -13.41
N THR A 74 21.40 -45.83 -14.36
CA THR A 74 19.93 -45.79 -14.38
C THR A 74 19.33 -47.09 -13.86
N LEU A 75 18.74 -47.05 -12.66
CA LEU A 75 18.04 -48.20 -12.07
C LEU A 75 16.53 -48.20 -12.41
N PRO A 76 15.95 -49.36 -12.79
CA PRO A 76 14.55 -49.46 -13.20
C PRO A 76 13.58 -49.51 -12.02
N VAL A 77 12.32 -49.16 -12.27
CA VAL A 77 11.20 -49.35 -11.34
C VAL A 77 10.22 -50.36 -11.95
N ASP A 78 10.22 -51.58 -11.42
CA ASP A 78 9.25 -52.62 -11.83
C ASP A 78 7.84 -52.34 -11.29
N PRO A 79 6.78 -52.62 -12.07
CA PRO A 79 5.40 -52.43 -11.64
C PRO A 79 4.88 -53.63 -10.84
N VAL A 80 4.24 -53.35 -9.70
CA VAL A 80 3.53 -54.35 -8.86
C VAL A 80 2.01 -54.13 -9.00
N PRO A 81 1.18 -55.18 -9.15
CA PRO A 81 -0.05 -55.08 -9.92
C PRO A 81 -1.30 -54.61 -9.14
N VAL A 82 -2.33 -54.27 -9.91
CA VAL A 82 -3.69 -54.01 -9.43
C VAL A 82 -4.43 -55.34 -9.20
N GLU A 83 -4.80 -55.61 -7.96
CA GLU A 83 -5.97 -56.45 -7.66
C GLU A 83 -7.16 -55.56 -7.34
N GLY A 84 -8.29 -55.82 -7.99
CA GLY A 84 -9.57 -55.22 -7.64
C GLY A 84 -10.45 -56.24 -6.93
N ASN A 85 -11.23 -55.78 -5.96
CA ASN A 85 -12.41 -56.52 -5.54
C ASN A 85 -13.56 -55.56 -5.24
N THR A 86 -14.78 -55.98 -5.55
CA THR A 86 -16.01 -55.23 -5.28
C THR A 86 -16.52 -55.53 -3.88
N ASP A 87 -17.12 -54.54 -3.21
CA ASP A 87 -18.47 -54.61 -2.63
C ASP A 87 -18.74 -53.40 -1.70
N GLU A 88 -19.65 -52.51 -2.12
CA GLU A 88 -20.19 -51.44 -1.27
C GLU A 88 -21.58 -51.82 -0.72
N PRO A 89 -21.79 -51.81 0.61
CA PRO A 89 -23.12 -51.74 1.19
C PRO A 89 -23.59 -50.26 1.29
N PRO A 90 -24.84 -49.93 0.91
CA PRO A 90 -25.28 -48.54 0.79
C PRO A 90 -25.57 -47.86 2.15
N VAL A 91 -24.73 -46.91 2.54
CA VAL A 91 -25.00 -46.03 3.70
C VAL A 91 -25.89 -44.86 3.28
N LYS A 92 -27.06 -44.73 3.90
CA LYS A 92 -27.98 -43.61 3.66
C LYS A 92 -27.56 -42.39 4.48
N GLU A 93 -27.14 -41.31 3.82
CA GLU A 93 -27.01 -40.00 4.47
C GLU A 93 -28.40 -39.40 4.76
N GLN A 94 -28.82 -39.40 6.02
CA GLN A 94 -29.90 -38.55 6.52
C GLN A 94 -29.31 -37.31 7.20
N MET A 95 -29.10 -36.23 6.45
CA MET A 95 -28.79 -34.92 7.03
C MET A 95 -30.08 -34.16 7.39
N SER A 96 -30.45 -34.17 8.68
CA SER A 96 -31.49 -33.30 9.22
C SER A 96 -31.00 -31.85 9.34
N PRO A 97 -31.72 -30.83 8.83
CA PRO A 97 -31.31 -29.45 8.96
C PRO A 97 -31.59 -28.90 10.37
N ALA A 98 -30.54 -28.48 11.08
CA ALA A 98 -30.69 -27.75 12.34
C ALA A 98 -31.08 -26.28 12.04
N GLN A 99 -32.34 -25.93 12.25
CA GLN A 99 -32.81 -24.55 12.19
C GLN A 99 -32.47 -23.82 13.51
N HIS A 100 -31.81 -22.67 13.42
CA HIS A 100 -31.74 -21.70 14.52
C HIS A 100 -32.48 -20.42 14.12
N ASP A 101 -33.67 -20.25 14.69
CA ASP A 101 -34.49 -19.04 14.57
C ASP A 101 -33.94 -17.93 15.48
N PHE A 102 -33.82 -16.72 14.94
CA PHE A 102 -33.45 -15.51 15.69
C PHE A 102 -34.56 -14.48 15.51
N ARG A 103 -35.50 -14.50 16.45
CA ARG A 103 -36.69 -13.64 16.44
C ARG A 103 -36.47 -12.37 17.27
N ASP A 104 -36.46 -11.24 16.58
CA ASP A 104 -36.39 -9.90 17.16
C ASP A 104 -37.71 -9.51 17.83
N GLN A 105 -37.66 -8.76 18.94
CA GLN A 105 -38.83 -8.17 19.61
C GLN A 105 -38.49 -6.83 20.25
N SER A 106 -38.73 -5.75 19.51
CA SER A 106 -38.80 -4.39 20.03
C SER A 106 -40.19 -4.06 20.59
N LYS A 107 -40.24 -3.28 21.67
CA LYS A 107 -41.44 -2.54 22.11
C LYS A 107 -41.03 -1.14 22.56
N GLN A 108 -41.74 -0.13 22.08
CA GLN A 108 -41.78 1.21 22.66
C GLN A 108 -42.72 1.23 23.89
N PRO A 109 -42.76 2.32 24.65
CA PRO A 109 -43.79 3.32 24.33
C PRO A 109 -43.29 4.78 24.32
N ASP A 110 -44.23 5.69 24.06
CA ASP A 110 -44.07 7.08 23.60
C ASP A 110 -43.74 8.13 24.68
N GLY A 111 -43.47 9.36 24.23
CA GLY A 111 -43.37 10.56 25.08
C GLY A 111 -43.09 11.85 24.31
N GLU A 112 -44.11 12.70 24.12
CA GLU A 112 -43.96 14.03 23.50
C GLU A 112 -43.52 15.10 24.51
N ASN A 113 -42.78 16.13 24.07
CA ASN A 113 -43.17 17.55 24.16
C ASN A 113 -42.08 18.58 23.75
N GLY A 114 -42.51 19.68 23.12
CA GLY A 114 -42.34 21.00 23.75
C GLY A 114 -41.16 21.93 23.41
N SER A 115 -41.34 22.76 22.37
CA SER A 115 -41.07 24.23 22.35
C SER A 115 -39.65 24.85 22.27
N GLU A 116 -39.66 26.03 21.65
CA GLU A 116 -38.62 27.02 21.28
C GLU A 116 -37.70 27.53 22.44
N LEU A 117 -36.54 28.19 22.20
CA LEU A 117 -36.46 29.63 21.88
C LEU A 117 -35.09 30.19 21.38
N LYS A 118 -35.16 31.45 20.94
CA LYS A 118 -34.29 32.22 20.01
C LYS A 118 -32.87 32.62 20.48
N ARG A 119 -31.94 32.55 19.49
CA ARG A 119 -30.90 33.54 19.08
C ARG A 119 -30.55 34.74 20.00
N LYS A 120 -29.23 35.01 20.16
CA LYS A 120 -28.46 36.26 19.86
C LYS A 120 -27.02 36.12 20.39
N SER A 121 -26.02 36.99 20.10
CA SER A 121 -25.50 37.61 18.86
C SER A 121 -24.22 38.43 19.21
N ASP A 122 -23.47 38.91 18.20
CA ASP A 122 -22.46 40.00 18.26
C ASP A 122 -21.06 39.67 18.89
N GLN A 123 -19.94 39.79 18.14
CA GLN A 123 -19.03 40.96 17.93
C GLN A 123 -17.85 41.02 18.93
N ALA A 124 -16.60 41.41 18.60
CA ALA A 124 -15.94 41.84 17.34
C ALA A 124 -14.50 41.20 17.29
N GLN A 125 -13.37 41.71 16.74
CA GLN A 125 -12.96 42.99 16.10
C GLN A 125 -11.72 42.79 15.17
N LYS A 126 -10.75 43.72 15.12
CA LYS A 126 -9.48 43.67 14.36
C LYS A 126 -8.36 44.48 15.06
N ILE A 127 -7.09 44.10 14.86
CA ILE A 127 -5.89 44.99 14.87
C ILE A 127 -4.94 44.53 13.73
N ASP A 128 -4.06 45.40 13.23
CA ASP A 128 -3.33 45.26 11.94
C ASP A 128 -1.85 45.75 12.04
N LYS A 129 -0.89 45.04 11.42
CA LYS A 129 0.48 45.48 10.98
C LYS A 129 1.54 45.89 12.04
N PRO A 130 2.84 46.12 11.67
CA PRO A 130 3.52 46.01 10.35
C PRO A 130 4.73 45.03 10.31
N ALA A 131 5.45 44.96 9.17
CA ALA A 131 6.71 44.21 9.01
C ALA A 131 7.67 44.82 7.95
N GLN A 132 8.98 44.66 8.17
CA GLN A 132 10.18 44.96 7.34
C GLN A 132 11.38 44.26 8.03
N ASP A 133 12.52 43.87 7.43
CA ASP A 133 13.00 43.73 6.04
C ASP A 133 14.29 42.85 6.07
N GLY A 134 14.82 42.37 4.93
CA GLY A 134 16.20 41.87 4.81
C GLY A 134 16.42 40.39 4.45
N SER A 135 17.24 40.16 3.42
CA SER A 135 17.78 38.87 2.94
C SER A 135 19.07 38.46 3.72
N GLN A 136 19.77 37.32 3.53
CA GLN A 136 19.85 36.38 2.39
C GLN A 136 20.53 35.06 2.83
N ALA A 137 20.02 33.88 2.41
CA ALA A 137 20.76 32.61 2.39
C ALA A 137 19.99 31.56 1.54
N GLU A 138 20.68 30.82 0.67
CA GLU A 138 20.08 29.77 -0.16
C GLU A 138 20.18 28.37 0.47
N LEU A 139 19.46 27.40 -0.10
CA LEU A 139 19.50 25.97 0.24
C LEU A 139 19.18 25.63 1.71
N LEU A 140 17.96 25.95 2.18
CA LEU A 140 17.17 25.14 3.14
C LEU A 140 15.81 25.81 3.43
N ASN A 141 14.71 25.29 2.86
CA ASN A 141 13.34 25.64 3.29
C ASN A 141 12.28 24.64 2.75
N GLU A 142 12.08 23.51 3.44
CA GLU A 142 10.75 22.89 3.50
C GLU A 142 9.96 23.58 4.63
N THR A 143 9.48 24.80 4.39
CA THR A 143 8.66 25.56 5.35
C THR A 143 7.22 25.70 4.86
N THR A 144 6.35 24.88 5.45
CA THR A 144 4.92 25.15 5.67
C THR A 144 4.11 25.55 4.43
N THR A 145 3.91 24.63 3.49
CA THR A 145 2.95 24.79 2.38
C THR A 145 1.49 24.72 2.87
N GLU A 146 0.99 25.80 3.49
CA GLU A 146 -0.44 26.10 3.40
C GLU A 146 -0.76 26.52 1.96
N ARG A 147 -1.44 25.64 1.21
CA ARG A 147 -1.78 25.74 -0.23
C ARG A 147 -0.62 25.44 -1.21
N GLY A 148 -0.06 24.23 -1.11
CA GLY A 148 0.37 23.52 -2.32
C GLY A 148 -0.84 23.01 -3.15
N PRO A 149 -0.65 22.55 -4.39
CA PRO A 149 -1.75 22.04 -5.22
C PRO A 149 -2.23 20.62 -4.82
N TRP A 150 -1.47 19.93 -3.97
CA TRP A 150 -1.77 18.58 -3.50
C TRP A 150 -2.61 18.62 -2.20
N PRO A 151 -3.79 17.97 -2.15
CA PRO A 151 -4.48 17.75 -0.88
C PRO A 151 -3.71 16.76 -0.01
N THR A 152 -4.09 16.69 1.27
CA THR A 152 -3.71 15.62 2.19
C THR A 152 -4.97 14.90 2.66
N GLN A 153 -4.89 13.60 2.94
CA GLN A 153 -6.04 12.83 3.43
C GLN A 153 -6.55 13.37 4.78
N ALA A 154 -5.65 13.92 5.61
CA ALA A 154 -5.99 14.58 6.87
C ALA A 154 -6.85 15.85 6.67
N ALA A 155 -6.72 16.56 5.54
CA ALA A 155 -7.53 17.75 5.26
C ALA A 155 -9.00 17.44 4.91
N GLN A 156 -9.33 16.17 4.64
CA GLN A 156 -10.65 15.71 4.21
C GLN A 156 -11.38 14.87 5.29
N SER A 157 -10.68 14.48 6.37
CA SER A 157 -11.33 13.97 7.58
C SER A 157 -11.98 15.12 8.35
N ASN A 158 -13.15 14.87 8.94
CA ASN A 158 -13.76 15.82 9.88
C ASN A 158 -12.82 16.08 11.07
N LYS A 159 -12.80 17.35 11.53
CA LYS A 159 -11.89 17.83 12.57
C LYS A 159 -12.34 17.40 13.96
N ASP A 160 -11.41 16.82 14.71
CA ASP A 160 -11.35 16.90 16.17
C ASP A 160 -9.87 16.97 16.59
N THR A 161 -9.28 18.16 16.52
CA THR A 161 -7.89 18.41 16.92
C THR A 161 -7.85 18.87 18.37
N LYS A 162 -7.26 18.07 19.26
CA LYS A 162 -6.81 18.53 20.57
C LYS A 162 -5.32 18.84 20.49
N ASP A 163 -4.93 20.06 20.84
CA ASP A 163 -3.53 20.42 20.97
C ASP A 163 -2.86 19.59 22.07
N GLN A 164 -1.75 18.92 21.75
CA GLN A 164 -0.87 18.30 22.73
C GLN A 164 0.38 19.15 22.92
N THR A 165 0.65 19.54 24.16
CA THR A 165 1.82 20.35 24.51
C THR A 165 3.07 19.48 24.57
N VAL A 166 3.92 19.55 23.55
CA VAL A 166 5.21 18.82 23.53
C VAL A 166 6.14 19.38 24.62
N MET A 167 6.48 18.54 25.59
CA MET A 167 7.51 18.83 26.61
C MET A 167 8.84 18.18 26.21
N PRO A 168 10.00 18.85 26.43
CA PRO A 168 11.30 18.25 26.17
C PRO A 168 11.62 17.17 27.21
N SER A 169 11.70 15.92 26.76
CA SER A 169 12.12 14.78 27.59
C SER A 169 13.64 14.69 27.66
N ASN A 170 14.20 14.85 28.86
CA ASN A 170 15.53 14.28 29.13
C ASN A 170 15.43 12.75 28.97
N PRO A 171 16.46 12.07 28.40
CA PRO A 171 16.43 10.63 28.18
C PRO A 171 16.48 9.88 29.52
N LEU A 172 15.29 9.54 30.03
CA LEU A 172 15.12 8.51 31.06
C LEU A 172 15.60 7.16 30.51
N PRO A 173 16.11 6.25 31.36
CA PRO A 173 16.46 4.91 30.92
C PRO A 173 15.21 4.15 30.44
N TYR A 174 15.13 3.89 29.13
CA TYR A 174 14.03 3.13 28.53
C TYR A 174 13.91 1.76 29.21
N THR A 175 12.76 1.50 29.83
CA THR A 175 12.46 0.27 30.56
C THR A 175 11.45 -0.53 29.75
N TRP A 176 11.89 -1.66 29.20
CA TRP A 176 11.11 -2.44 28.23
C TRP A 176 10.38 -3.62 28.87
N ARG A 177 9.16 -3.88 28.40
CA ARG A 177 8.31 -5.00 28.84
C ARG A 177 7.58 -5.65 27.68
N LEU A 178 7.14 -6.89 27.90
CA LEU A 178 6.28 -7.62 26.98
C LEU A 178 4.81 -7.20 27.10
N CYS A 179 4.14 -7.05 25.96
CA CYS A 179 2.70 -6.81 25.93
C CYS A 179 1.93 -7.99 26.53
N ASN A 180 1.19 -7.73 27.62
CA ASN A 180 0.39 -8.73 28.32
C ASN A 180 -1.07 -8.68 27.85
N ILE A 181 -1.36 -9.39 26.77
CA ILE A 181 -2.63 -9.38 26.04
C ILE A 181 -2.92 -10.77 25.47
N ASP A 182 -4.20 -11.16 25.39
CA ASP A 182 -4.58 -12.54 24.99
C ASP A 182 -4.21 -12.90 23.54
N ALA A 183 -4.00 -11.90 22.67
CA ALA A 183 -3.48 -12.11 21.31
C ALA A 183 -1.97 -12.48 21.27
N GLY A 184 -1.26 -12.35 22.39
CA GLY A 184 0.12 -12.79 22.58
C GLY A 184 1.08 -12.30 21.49
N ALA A 185 1.72 -13.24 20.79
CA ALA A 185 2.68 -12.95 19.73
C ALA A 185 2.04 -12.34 18.47
N ASP A 186 0.72 -12.39 18.30
CA ASP A 186 0.00 -11.93 17.11
C ASP A 186 -0.86 -10.68 17.38
N TYR A 187 -0.46 -9.90 18.39
CA TYR A 187 -1.08 -8.64 18.78
C TYR A 187 -0.95 -7.56 17.68
N ILE A 188 -2.09 -7.01 17.29
CA ILE A 188 -2.26 -5.87 16.38
C ILE A 188 -3.10 -4.85 17.14
N PRO A 189 -2.51 -3.79 17.73
CA PRO A 189 -3.21 -2.93 18.70
C PRO A 189 -4.54 -2.35 18.21
N CYS A 190 -4.62 -1.97 16.93
CA CYS A 190 -5.86 -1.44 16.34
C CYS A 190 -6.89 -2.49 15.91
N LEU A 191 -6.62 -3.80 16.05
CA LEU A 191 -7.59 -4.88 15.75
C LEU A 191 -7.92 -5.73 16.97
N ASP A 192 -7.08 -5.69 18.02
CA ASP A 192 -7.24 -6.44 19.27
C ASP A 192 -7.69 -5.54 20.45
N ASN A 193 -8.22 -4.34 20.17
CA ASN A 193 -8.74 -3.42 21.18
C ASN A 193 -10.11 -3.91 21.70
N VAL A 194 -10.08 -4.90 22.57
CA VAL A 194 -11.25 -5.54 23.18
C VAL A 194 -12.15 -4.53 23.90
N GLU A 195 -11.59 -3.47 24.50
CA GLU A 195 -12.38 -2.39 25.12
C GLU A 195 -13.25 -1.64 24.12
N ALA A 196 -12.67 -1.16 23.01
CA ALA A 196 -13.41 -0.43 21.99
C ALA A 196 -14.46 -1.33 21.31
N ILE A 197 -14.09 -2.58 21.01
CA ILE A 197 -14.99 -3.57 20.41
C ILE A 197 -16.19 -3.85 21.33
N LYS A 198 -16.00 -3.96 22.65
CA LYS A 198 -17.09 -4.09 23.65
C LYS A 198 -18.02 -2.86 23.73
N LYS A 199 -17.56 -1.69 23.28
CA LYS A 199 -18.33 -0.42 23.29
C LYS A 199 -19.13 -0.22 21.99
N LEU A 200 -19.04 -1.12 21.01
CA LEU A 200 -19.78 -1.04 19.75
C LEU A 200 -21.29 -1.30 19.91
N ARG A 201 -22.11 -0.50 19.21
CA ARG A 201 -23.59 -0.65 19.19
C ARG A 201 -24.09 -1.78 18.27
N SER A 202 -23.24 -2.27 17.38
CA SER A 202 -23.55 -3.26 16.35
C SER A 202 -22.27 -3.97 15.92
N THR A 203 -22.43 -5.22 15.50
CA THR A 203 -21.38 -6.06 14.88
C THR A 203 -21.81 -6.62 13.52
N LYS A 204 -23.02 -6.24 13.04
CA LYS A 204 -23.74 -6.78 11.89
C LYS A 204 -23.03 -6.53 10.54
N HIS A 205 -22.27 -5.45 10.46
CA HIS A 205 -21.53 -5.02 9.28
C HIS A 205 -20.02 -5.20 9.49
N TYR A 206 -19.61 -6.18 10.33
CA TYR A 206 -18.22 -6.46 10.71
C TYR A 206 -17.49 -5.29 11.38
N GLU A 207 -18.20 -4.37 12.04
CA GLU A 207 -17.63 -3.23 12.77
C GLU A 207 -16.53 -3.69 13.74
N HIS A 208 -16.76 -4.81 14.43
CA HIS A 208 -15.82 -5.47 15.34
C HIS A 208 -14.51 -5.98 14.71
N ARG A 209 -14.36 -5.93 13.38
CA ARG A 209 -13.15 -6.30 12.62
C ARG A 209 -12.51 -5.11 11.89
N GLU A 210 -13.07 -3.91 12.09
CA GLU A 210 -12.48 -2.64 11.61
C GLU A 210 -11.36 -2.15 12.56
N ARG A 211 -10.71 -1.05 12.21
CA ARG A 211 -9.65 -0.44 13.04
C ARG A 211 -10.26 0.30 14.23
N HIS A 212 -9.89 -0.13 15.44
CA HIS A 212 -10.22 0.50 16.73
C HIS A 212 -8.93 0.75 17.52
N CYS A 213 -8.18 1.79 17.18
CA CYS A 213 -6.90 2.04 17.84
C CYS A 213 -7.06 2.46 19.32
N PRO A 214 -6.16 2.05 20.23
CA PRO A 214 -6.15 2.53 21.61
C PRO A 214 -5.89 4.05 21.69
N GLU A 215 -6.51 4.74 22.64
CA GLU A 215 -6.31 6.20 22.87
C GLU A 215 -4.85 6.57 23.20
N LYS A 216 -4.11 5.62 23.80
CA LYS A 216 -2.67 5.71 24.02
C LYS A 216 -1.99 4.58 23.24
N PRO A 217 -1.20 4.88 22.20
CA PRO A 217 -0.38 3.88 21.52
C PRO A 217 0.49 3.08 22.50
N PRO A 218 0.59 1.74 22.35
CA PRO A 218 1.33 0.91 23.30
C PRO A 218 2.84 1.11 23.18
N THR A 219 3.53 1.13 24.33
CA THR A 219 5.00 1.16 24.43
C THR A 219 5.62 -0.20 24.78
N CYS A 220 4.80 -1.24 24.93
CA CYS A 220 5.21 -2.62 25.19
C CYS A 220 5.69 -3.33 23.91
N LEU A 221 6.55 -4.32 24.05
CA LEU A 221 7.07 -5.12 22.94
C LEU A 221 6.26 -6.41 22.75
N VAL A 222 5.88 -6.70 21.51
CA VAL A 222 5.17 -7.96 21.20
C VAL A 222 6.15 -9.15 21.30
N PRO A 223 5.80 -10.23 22.04
CA PRO A 223 6.65 -11.39 22.20
C PRO A 223 6.90 -12.14 20.87
N LEU A 224 7.95 -12.97 20.86
CA LEU A 224 8.22 -13.88 19.75
C LEU A 224 7.48 -15.23 20.00
N PRO A 225 6.99 -15.91 18.95
CA PRO A 225 6.50 -17.28 19.07
C PRO A 225 7.54 -18.23 19.67
N GLN A 226 7.10 -19.22 20.45
CA GLN A 226 8.01 -20.20 21.03
C GLN A 226 8.70 -21.02 19.91
N GLY A 227 10.03 -21.01 19.89
CA GLY A 227 10.79 -21.69 18.84
C GLY A 227 10.71 -21.03 17.46
N TYR A 228 10.43 -19.72 17.38
CA TYR A 228 10.52 -18.93 16.15
C TYR A 228 11.86 -19.11 15.44
N ARG A 229 11.85 -19.14 14.11
CA ARG A 229 13.01 -19.33 13.24
C ARG A 229 13.07 -18.26 12.15
N THR A 230 14.28 -17.95 11.66
CA THR A 230 14.47 -17.10 10.47
C THR A 230 13.62 -17.64 9.30
N PRO A 231 12.85 -16.79 8.60
CA PRO A 231 11.93 -17.24 7.56
C PRO A 231 12.59 -18.02 6.41
N ILE A 232 11.79 -18.85 5.75
CA ILE A 232 12.24 -19.58 4.56
C ILE A 232 12.41 -18.58 3.41
N ARG A 233 13.54 -18.61 2.69
CA ARG A 233 13.81 -17.69 1.59
C ARG A 233 12.85 -17.92 0.41
N TRP A 234 12.52 -16.84 -0.30
CA TRP A 234 11.78 -16.90 -1.56
C TRP A 234 12.64 -17.56 -2.66
N PRO A 235 12.08 -18.36 -3.59
CA PRO A 235 10.66 -18.69 -3.77
C PRO A 235 10.16 -19.86 -2.91
N LYS A 236 11.01 -20.53 -2.13
CA LYS A 236 10.61 -21.71 -1.35
C LYS A 236 9.51 -21.38 -0.31
N SER A 237 9.52 -20.16 0.24
CA SER A 237 8.44 -19.65 1.11
C SER A 237 7.04 -19.65 0.49
N ARG A 238 6.91 -19.52 -0.85
CA ARG A 238 5.60 -19.65 -1.51
C ARG A 238 4.92 -21.00 -1.21
N TYR A 239 5.71 -22.05 -1.01
CA TYR A 239 5.26 -23.43 -0.87
C TYR A 239 5.33 -23.96 0.57
N GLN A 240 6.20 -23.41 1.43
CA GLN A 240 6.31 -23.85 2.82
C GLN A 240 6.84 -22.77 3.77
N ILE A 241 6.41 -22.80 5.03
CA ILE A 241 6.90 -21.97 6.13
C ILE A 241 7.19 -22.84 7.36
N TRP A 242 7.89 -22.30 8.35
CA TRP A 242 8.04 -22.97 9.66
C TRP A 242 6.71 -22.96 10.43
N TYR A 243 6.33 -24.10 11.01
CA TYR A 243 5.15 -24.20 11.86
C TYR A 243 5.22 -23.24 13.06
N ASN A 244 6.35 -23.20 13.77
CA ASN A 244 6.55 -22.36 14.95
C ASN A 244 6.40 -20.85 14.68
N ASN A 245 6.56 -20.39 13.44
CA ASN A 245 6.42 -18.97 13.11
C ASN A 245 4.95 -18.52 13.07
N VAL A 246 4.03 -19.46 12.83
CA VAL A 246 2.58 -19.24 12.75
C VAL A 246 1.84 -20.48 13.31
N PRO A 247 1.89 -20.72 14.64
CA PRO A 247 1.54 -22.01 15.26
C PRO A 247 0.03 -22.23 15.46
N HIS A 248 -0.78 -21.95 14.43
CA HIS A 248 -2.24 -22.00 14.47
C HIS A 248 -2.78 -23.27 13.77
N THR A 249 -3.22 -24.27 14.54
CA THR A 249 -3.69 -25.57 13.99
C THR A 249 -5.10 -25.51 13.42
N LYS A 250 -5.98 -24.62 13.93
CA LYS A 250 -7.41 -24.52 13.56
C LYS A 250 -7.65 -24.51 12.05
N LEU A 251 -6.84 -23.76 11.29
CA LEU A 251 -6.98 -23.71 9.83
C LEU A 251 -6.56 -25.02 9.15
N VAL A 252 -5.55 -25.73 9.68
CA VAL A 252 -5.12 -27.04 9.18
C VAL A 252 -6.23 -28.07 9.39
N GLU A 253 -6.78 -28.14 10.59
CA GLU A 253 -7.89 -29.04 10.96
C GLU A 253 -9.12 -28.78 10.08
N TYR A 254 -9.51 -27.51 9.93
CA TYR A 254 -10.73 -27.15 9.19
C TYR A 254 -10.56 -27.12 7.66
N LYS A 255 -9.34 -26.98 7.11
CA LYS A 255 -9.08 -26.80 5.65
C LYS A 255 -8.12 -27.80 5.01
N GLY A 256 -7.55 -28.76 5.73
CA GLY A 256 -6.60 -29.74 5.16
C GLY A 256 -7.15 -30.48 3.91
N HIS A 257 -8.44 -30.84 3.93
CA HIS A 257 -9.15 -31.47 2.81
C HIS A 257 -9.36 -30.56 1.57
N GLN A 258 -9.05 -29.26 1.66
CA GLN A 258 -9.22 -28.29 0.56
C GLN A 258 -7.90 -27.93 -0.14
N ASN A 259 -6.78 -28.59 0.22
CA ASN A 259 -5.43 -28.26 -0.27
C ASN A 259 -5.02 -26.79 -0.01
N TRP A 260 -5.49 -26.18 1.08
CA TRP A 260 -5.05 -24.84 1.51
C TRP A 260 -3.67 -24.90 2.19
N VAL A 261 -3.59 -25.71 3.25
CA VAL A 261 -2.39 -25.89 4.08
C VAL A 261 -2.34 -27.32 4.62
N LYS A 262 -1.13 -27.88 4.78
CA LYS A 262 -0.89 -29.20 5.40
C LYS A 262 0.34 -29.14 6.32
N VAL A 263 0.26 -29.71 7.52
CA VAL A 263 1.43 -29.93 8.38
C VAL A 263 2.29 -31.05 7.81
N SER A 264 3.60 -30.87 7.81
CA SER A 264 4.60 -31.84 7.31
C SER A 264 5.88 -31.73 8.14
N GLY A 265 5.92 -32.42 9.28
CA GLY A 265 6.98 -32.25 10.28
C GLY A 265 6.97 -30.83 10.85
N GLU A 266 8.13 -30.16 10.87
CA GLU A 266 8.27 -28.78 11.34
C GLU A 266 7.70 -27.70 10.38
N TYR A 267 7.10 -28.10 9.26
CA TYR A 267 6.63 -27.20 8.21
C TYR A 267 5.11 -27.15 8.07
N LEU A 268 4.60 -25.97 7.75
CA LEU A 268 3.30 -25.79 7.12
C LEU A 268 3.53 -25.64 5.61
N THR A 269 2.83 -26.46 4.82
CA THR A 269 3.01 -26.56 3.36
C THR A 269 1.75 -26.13 2.61
N PHE A 270 1.92 -25.43 1.49
CA PHE A 270 0.87 -24.79 0.71
C PHE A 270 0.94 -25.28 -0.74
N PRO A 271 0.15 -26.29 -1.16
CA PRO A 271 0.21 -26.87 -2.50
C PRO A 271 -0.43 -25.97 -3.59
N GLY A 272 -0.54 -24.65 -3.34
CA GLY A 272 -1.13 -23.66 -4.25
C GLY A 272 -2.63 -23.77 -4.48
N GLY A 273 -3.32 -24.68 -3.78
CA GLY A 273 -4.77 -24.85 -3.86
C GLY A 273 -5.56 -23.74 -3.18
N GLY A 274 -6.87 -23.78 -3.39
CA GLY A 274 -7.87 -22.92 -2.78
C GLY A 274 -9.27 -23.49 -3.00
N THR A 275 -10.30 -22.98 -2.31
CA THR A 275 -11.64 -23.59 -2.35
C THR A 275 -12.31 -23.54 -3.73
N GLN A 276 -11.97 -22.55 -4.57
CA GLN A 276 -12.40 -22.48 -5.97
C GLN A 276 -11.36 -23.06 -6.97
N PHE A 277 -10.14 -23.38 -6.51
CA PHE A 277 -9.03 -23.85 -7.33
C PHE A 277 -8.25 -24.97 -6.62
N LYS A 278 -8.95 -26.09 -6.37
CA LYS A 278 -8.43 -27.28 -5.68
C LYS A 278 -7.21 -27.90 -6.37
N HIS A 279 -7.11 -27.76 -7.69
CA HIS A 279 -6.04 -28.27 -8.54
C HIS A 279 -4.92 -27.23 -8.77
N GLY A 280 -4.93 -26.11 -8.05
CA GLY A 280 -3.85 -25.11 -8.03
C GLY A 280 -4.22 -23.79 -8.71
N ALA A 281 -3.65 -22.70 -8.22
CA ALA A 281 -3.95 -21.34 -8.67
C ALA A 281 -3.55 -21.05 -10.12
N LEU A 282 -2.50 -21.68 -10.67
CA LEU A 282 -2.03 -21.43 -12.05
C LEU A 282 -3.09 -21.74 -13.11
N HIS A 283 -3.69 -22.93 -13.08
CA HIS A 283 -4.80 -23.31 -13.97
C HIS A 283 -5.96 -22.30 -13.88
N TYR A 284 -6.28 -21.82 -12.68
CA TYR A 284 -7.36 -20.87 -12.48
C TYR A 284 -7.02 -19.45 -13.00
N ILE A 285 -5.75 -19.01 -12.89
CA ILE A 285 -5.24 -17.77 -13.50
C ILE A 285 -5.31 -17.84 -15.03
N ASP A 286 -4.97 -19.00 -15.62
CA ASP A 286 -5.07 -19.25 -17.06
C ASP A 286 -6.53 -19.34 -17.53
N PHE A 287 -7.39 -20.06 -16.82
CA PHE A 287 -8.83 -20.11 -17.10
C PHE A 287 -9.49 -18.71 -17.12
N ILE A 288 -9.11 -17.81 -16.21
CA ILE A 288 -9.55 -16.41 -16.23
C ILE A 288 -9.01 -15.67 -17.48
N GLN A 289 -7.74 -15.90 -17.83
CA GLN A 289 -7.08 -15.29 -18.98
C GLN A 289 -7.65 -15.78 -20.33
N GLU A 290 -8.10 -17.04 -20.41
CA GLU A 290 -8.85 -17.60 -21.54
C GLU A 290 -10.26 -17.01 -21.61
N ALA A 291 -10.96 -16.96 -20.47
CA ALA A 291 -12.32 -16.44 -20.36
C ALA A 291 -12.44 -14.96 -20.72
N LYS A 292 -11.41 -14.14 -20.47
CA LYS A 292 -11.32 -12.77 -20.99
C LYS A 292 -9.89 -12.38 -21.34
N LYS A 293 -9.53 -12.58 -22.61
CA LYS A 293 -8.19 -12.28 -23.17
C LYS A 293 -7.69 -10.86 -22.84
N ASP A 294 -8.57 -9.87 -22.91
CA ASP A 294 -8.29 -8.44 -22.63
C ASP A 294 -7.88 -8.14 -21.18
N ILE A 295 -7.93 -9.11 -20.25
CA ILE A 295 -7.32 -8.97 -18.93
C ILE A 295 -5.80 -8.81 -19.08
N ALA A 296 -5.19 -9.57 -19.97
CA ALA A 296 -3.77 -9.53 -20.34
C ALA A 296 -2.84 -9.32 -19.12
N TRP A 297 -2.74 -10.35 -18.28
CA TRP A 297 -1.91 -10.36 -17.07
C TRP A 297 -0.46 -9.94 -17.41
N GLY A 298 0.09 -9.01 -16.62
CA GLY A 298 1.47 -8.51 -16.79
C GLY A 298 1.64 -7.53 -17.96
N LYS A 299 0.55 -7.10 -18.61
CA LYS A 299 0.57 -6.08 -19.67
C LYS A 299 -0.45 -4.99 -19.38
N ARG A 300 -1.74 -5.31 -19.54
CA ARG A 300 -2.83 -4.37 -19.22
C ARG A 300 -3.22 -4.44 -17.75
N SER A 301 -3.39 -5.64 -17.21
CA SER A 301 -3.65 -5.83 -15.77
C SER A 301 -2.34 -6.07 -15.03
N ARG A 302 -1.92 -5.08 -14.25
CA ARG A 302 -0.70 -5.07 -13.43
C ARG A 302 -0.99 -5.02 -11.93
N VAL A 303 -2.03 -4.31 -11.51
CA VAL A 303 -2.38 -4.14 -10.08
C VAL A 303 -3.78 -4.68 -9.79
N VAL A 304 -3.84 -5.67 -8.89
CA VAL A 304 -5.04 -6.46 -8.57
C VAL A 304 -5.40 -6.35 -7.09
N LEU A 305 -6.69 -6.30 -6.78
CA LEU A 305 -7.21 -6.42 -5.40
C LEU A 305 -7.82 -7.82 -5.22
N ASP A 306 -7.33 -8.61 -4.26
CA ASP A 306 -7.86 -9.95 -3.95
C ASP A 306 -8.65 -9.93 -2.63
N VAL A 307 -9.97 -9.93 -2.76
CA VAL A 307 -10.94 -9.81 -1.66
C VAL A 307 -11.17 -11.16 -1.00
N GLY A 308 -10.95 -11.26 0.31
CA GLY A 308 -11.14 -12.51 1.07
C GLY A 308 -10.17 -13.60 0.62
N CYS A 309 -8.91 -13.20 0.40
CA CYS A 309 -7.86 -13.95 -0.29
C CYS A 309 -7.46 -15.32 0.31
N GLY A 310 -7.94 -15.64 1.51
CA GLY A 310 -7.49 -16.81 2.26
C GLY A 310 -6.00 -16.72 2.61
N VAL A 311 -5.23 -17.74 2.24
CA VAL A 311 -3.75 -17.75 2.32
C VAL A 311 -3.06 -16.99 1.16
N ALA A 312 -3.81 -16.18 0.40
CA ALA A 312 -3.38 -15.39 -0.76
C ALA A 312 -2.70 -16.18 -1.91
N SER A 313 -3.08 -17.45 -2.11
CA SER A 313 -2.50 -18.27 -3.18
C SER A 313 -2.72 -17.69 -4.59
N PHE A 314 -3.85 -16.99 -4.85
CA PHE A 314 -4.09 -16.35 -6.15
C PHE A 314 -3.00 -15.29 -6.45
N GLY A 315 -2.83 -14.31 -5.55
CA GLY A 315 -1.75 -13.32 -5.64
C GLY A 315 -0.34 -13.92 -5.64
N GLY A 316 -0.13 -15.00 -4.87
CA GLY A 316 1.17 -15.70 -4.77
C GLY A 316 1.66 -16.35 -6.06
N TYR A 317 0.76 -16.75 -6.96
CA TYR A 317 1.10 -17.27 -8.30
C TYR A 317 1.00 -16.22 -9.42
N LEU A 318 0.25 -15.13 -9.22
CA LEU A 318 0.23 -13.99 -10.15
C LEU A 318 1.60 -13.29 -10.31
N PHE A 319 2.52 -13.47 -9.36
CA PHE A 319 3.93 -13.11 -9.54
C PHE A 319 4.59 -13.78 -10.76
N ASP A 320 4.18 -15.00 -11.12
CA ASP A 320 4.70 -15.72 -12.29
C ASP A 320 4.18 -15.12 -13.63
N ARG A 321 3.28 -14.13 -13.55
CA ARG A 321 2.73 -13.36 -14.68
C ARG A 321 3.07 -11.87 -14.59
N ASP A 322 4.04 -11.49 -13.74
CA ASP A 322 4.42 -10.11 -13.45
C ASP A 322 3.22 -9.21 -13.09
N VAL A 323 2.35 -9.73 -12.21
CA VAL A 323 1.20 -9.02 -11.66
C VAL A 323 1.37 -8.85 -10.14
N LEU A 324 1.13 -7.63 -9.66
CA LEU A 324 1.12 -7.31 -8.23
C LEU A 324 -0.30 -7.39 -7.69
N THR A 325 -0.50 -8.21 -6.65
CA THR A 325 -1.80 -8.38 -6.00
C THR A 325 -1.75 -7.88 -4.57
N MET A 326 -2.60 -6.90 -4.25
CA MET A 326 -2.89 -6.51 -2.87
C MET A 326 -4.01 -7.40 -2.35
N SER A 327 -3.69 -8.28 -1.41
CA SER A 327 -4.63 -9.26 -0.85
C SER A 327 -5.19 -8.75 0.48
N PHE A 328 -6.46 -8.99 0.80
CA PHE A 328 -6.95 -8.70 2.15
C PHE A 328 -8.01 -9.67 2.66
N ALA A 329 -8.02 -9.83 3.98
CA ALA A 329 -9.04 -10.50 4.76
C ALA A 329 -9.05 -9.91 6.18
N PRO A 330 -10.17 -10.00 6.93
CA PRO A 330 -10.18 -9.62 8.34
C PRO A 330 -9.26 -10.52 9.18
N LYS A 331 -8.85 -10.03 10.36
CA LYS A 331 -8.46 -10.94 11.45
C LYS A 331 -9.75 -11.64 11.90
N ASP A 332 -9.81 -12.96 11.80
CA ASP A 332 -11.02 -13.75 12.06
C ASP A 332 -10.75 -15.02 12.88
N GLU A 333 -11.84 -15.70 13.28
CA GLU A 333 -11.84 -16.91 14.12
C GLU A 333 -11.06 -18.10 13.53
N HIS A 334 -10.73 -18.08 12.24
CA HIS A 334 -9.92 -19.11 11.60
C HIS A 334 -8.41 -18.86 11.77
N GLU A 335 -8.02 -17.71 12.33
CA GLU A 335 -6.70 -17.28 12.80
C GLU A 335 -5.53 -17.45 11.80
N ALA A 336 -4.79 -16.36 11.59
CA ALA A 336 -3.56 -16.32 10.78
C ALA A 336 -3.67 -16.46 9.23
N GLN A 337 -4.85 -16.40 8.60
CA GLN A 337 -4.98 -16.42 7.12
C GLN A 337 -4.04 -15.42 6.39
N VAL A 338 -4.10 -14.14 6.77
CA VAL A 338 -3.22 -13.06 6.26
C VAL A 338 -1.77 -13.26 6.69
N GLN A 339 -1.53 -13.78 7.90
CA GLN A 339 -0.19 -14.05 8.42
C GLN A 339 0.53 -15.16 7.62
N PHE A 340 -0.20 -16.20 7.20
CA PHE A 340 0.31 -17.22 6.28
C PHE A 340 0.73 -16.60 4.94
N ALA A 341 -0.04 -15.68 4.37
CA ALA A 341 0.37 -14.97 3.15
C ALA A 341 1.68 -14.18 3.35
N LEU A 342 1.78 -13.44 4.45
CA LEU A 342 2.94 -12.60 4.77
C LEU A 342 4.20 -13.42 5.09
N GLU A 343 4.05 -14.57 5.76
CA GLU A 343 5.16 -15.51 6.03
C GLU A 343 5.61 -16.27 4.76
N ARG A 344 4.68 -16.49 3.81
CA ARG A 344 4.99 -17.03 2.47
C ARG A 344 5.66 -16.01 1.53
N GLY A 345 5.79 -14.76 1.93
CA GLY A 345 6.35 -13.69 1.09
C GLY A 345 5.37 -13.14 0.04
N ILE A 346 4.07 -13.09 0.37
CA ILE A 346 2.97 -12.64 -0.50
C ILE A 346 2.32 -11.38 0.12
N PRO A 347 2.05 -10.30 -0.65
CA PRO A 347 1.46 -9.08 -0.11
C PRO A 347 0.02 -9.30 0.40
N ALA A 348 -0.22 -8.96 1.67
CA ALA A 348 -1.56 -8.96 2.24
C ALA A 348 -1.70 -7.92 3.37
N ILE A 349 -2.94 -7.51 3.68
CA ILE A 349 -3.27 -6.67 4.84
C ILE A 349 -4.46 -7.21 5.64
N SER A 350 -4.49 -6.90 6.94
CA SER A 350 -5.61 -7.24 7.83
C SER A 350 -6.67 -6.13 7.76
N ALA A 351 -7.71 -6.33 6.95
CA ALA A 351 -8.74 -5.32 6.67
C ALA A 351 -10.11 -5.95 6.38
N VAL A 352 -11.18 -5.16 6.50
CA VAL A 352 -12.56 -5.56 6.17
C VAL A 352 -13.28 -4.39 5.49
N MET A 353 -14.29 -4.69 4.67
CA MET A 353 -15.23 -3.68 4.17
C MET A 353 -16.48 -3.72 5.07
N GLY A 354 -16.55 -2.83 6.06
CA GLY A 354 -17.65 -2.80 7.03
C GLY A 354 -18.46 -1.50 6.98
N THR A 355 -17.99 -0.50 7.72
CA THR A 355 -18.52 0.86 7.71
C THR A 355 -17.57 1.87 7.07
N LYS A 356 -16.27 1.58 6.99
CA LYS A 356 -15.23 2.45 6.44
C LYS A 356 -14.75 2.04 5.04
N ARG A 357 -14.30 3.03 4.27
CA ARG A 357 -13.56 2.84 3.00
C ARG A 357 -12.27 2.06 3.26
N LEU A 358 -11.86 1.26 2.29
CA LEU A 358 -10.51 0.69 2.25
C LEU A 358 -9.50 1.83 2.02
N PRO A 359 -8.28 1.76 2.59
CA PRO A 359 -7.30 2.86 2.60
C PRO A 359 -6.56 3.03 1.26
N PHE A 360 -7.32 3.01 0.17
CA PHE A 360 -6.87 3.17 -1.22
C PHE A 360 -7.70 4.27 -1.90
N PRO A 361 -7.10 5.09 -2.79
CA PRO A 361 -7.83 6.05 -3.60
C PRO A 361 -8.70 5.37 -4.66
N SER A 362 -9.57 6.13 -5.32
CA SER A 362 -10.46 5.62 -6.35
C SER A 362 -9.75 5.27 -7.66
N ARG A 363 -10.37 4.37 -8.43
CA ARG A 363 -10.02 4.08 -9.83
C ARG A 363 -8.54 3.73 -9.98
N VAL A 364 -8.05 2.80 -9.16
CA VAL A 364 -6.61 2.42 -9.11
C VAL A 364 -6.31 0.98 -9.47
N PHE A 365 -7.21 0.04 -9.18
CA PHE A 365 -7.03 -1.37 -9.52
C PHE A 365 -7.47 -1.64 -10.96
N ASP A 366 -6.67 -2.42 -11.69
CA ASP A 366 -6.96 -2.82 -13.07
C ASP A 366 -8.00 -3.98 -13.08
N VAL A 367 -7.91 -4.87 -12.09
CA VAL A 367 -8.84 -5.98 -11.81
C VAL A 367 -9.10 -6.11 -10.31
N ILE A 368 -10.33 -6.45 -9.93
CA ILE A 368 -10.69 -6.90 -8.58
C ILE A 368 -11.16 -8.36 -8.64
N HIS A 369 -10.75 -9.18 -7.68
CA HIS A 369 -11.05 -10.60 -7.61
C HIS A 369 -11.72 -11.00 -6.28
N CYS A 370 -12.65 -11.96 -6.34
CA CYS A 370 -13.22 -12.63 -5.16
C CYS A 370 -13.46 -14.11 -5.47
N ALA A 371 -12.69 -15.00 -4.83
CA ALA A 371 -12.91 -16.45 -4.87
C ALA A 371 -13.53 -16.96 -3.56
N ARG A 372 -14.85 -17.13 -3.54
CA ARG A 372 -15.66 -17.54 -2.38
C ARG A 372 -15.47 -16.66 -1.14
N CYS A 373 -15.24 -15.36 -1.35
CA CYS A 373 -14.92 -14.39 -0.30
C CYS A 373 -16.03 -14.12 0.75
N ARG A 374 -17.21 -14.76 0.63
CA ARG A 374 -18.38 -14.66 1.54
C ARG A 374 -18.93 -13.23 1.76
N VAL A 375 -18.53 -12.25 0.95
CA VAL A 375 -19.08 -10.89 1.01
C VAL A 375 -20.50 -10.85 0.41
N PRO A 376 -21.52 -10.34 1.14
CA PRO A 376 -22.90 -10.25 0.64
C PRO A 376 -23.06 -9.03 -0.27
N TRP A 377 -22.49 -9.10 -1.48
CA TRP A 377 -22.37 -7.97 -2.41
C TRP A 377 -23.68 -7.22 -2.77
N HIS A 378 -24.83 -7.89 -2.71
CA HIS A 378 -26.12 -7.38 -3.18
C HIS A 378 -26.98 -6.70 -2.09
N ILE A 379 -26.69 -6.92 -0.79
CA ILE A 379 -27.54 -6.39 0.28
C ILE A 379 -27.34 -4.88 0.49
N GLU A 380 -28.26 -4.24 1.22
CA GLU A 380 -28.17 -2.82 1.63
C GLU A 380 -27.96 -1.82 0.47
N GLY A 381 -28.56 -2.09 -0.70
CA GLY A 381 -28.38 -1.25 -1.89
C GLY A 381 -26.99 -1.37 -2.52
N GLY A 382 -26.30 -2.50 -2.31
CA GLY A 382 -25.01 -2.78 -2.91
C GLY A 382 -23.81 -2.09 -2.23
N LYS A 383 -23.96 -1.62 -1.00
CA LYS A 383 -22.96 -0.81 -0.26
C LYS A 383 -21.51 -1.32 -0.37
N LEU A 384 -21.30 -2.63 -0.32
CA LEU A 384 -19.96 -3.25 -0.42
C LEU A 384 -19.46 -3.37 -1.87
N LEU A 385 -20.35 -3.56 -2.84
CA LEU A 385 -20.01 -3.57 -4.26
C LEU A 385 -19.74 -2.15 -4.80
N LEU A 386 -20.36 -1.14 -4.20
CA LEU A 386 -20.09 0.28 -4.50
C LEU A 386 -18.68 0.72 -4.09
N GLU A 387 -18.12 0.16 -3.01
CA GLU A 387 -16.70 0.35 -2.68
C GLU A 387 -15.79 -0.29 -3.74
N LEU A 388 -16.14 -1.47 -4.28
CA LEU A 388 -15.40 -2.04 -5.40
C LEU A 388 -15.50 -1.17 -6.66
N ASP A 389 -16.65 -0.55 -6.92
CA ASP A 389 -16.78 0.41 -8.01
C ASP A 389 -15.87 1.64 -7.81
N ARG A 390 -15.88 2.24 -6.61
CA ARG A 390 -14.98 3.35 -6.27
C ARG A 390 -13.52 2.98 -6.59
N LEU A 391 -13.09 1.77 -6.22
CA LEU A 391 -11.71 1.30 -6.36
C LEU A 391 -11.31 0.85 -7.78
N LEU A 392 -12.25 0.34 -8.58
CA LEU A 392 -12.01 -0.22 -9.91
C LEU A 392 -11.83 0.87 -10.99
N ARG A 393 -10.81 0.73 -11.84
CA ARG A 393 -10.60 1.60 -13.01
C ARG A 393 -11.78 1.51 -14.01
N PRO A 394 -12.18 2.61 -14.66
CA PRO A 394 -13.21 2.57 -15.71
C PRO A 394 -12.81 1.60 -16.83
N GLY A 395 -13.69 0.70 -17.26
CA GLY A 395 -13.36 -0.36 -18.22
C GLY A 395 -12.53 -1.53 -17.68
N GLY A 396 -12.17 -1.53 -16.39
CA GLY A 396 -11.52 -2.64 -15.67
C GLY A 396 -12.51 -3.74 -15.28
N TYR A 397 -12.00 -4.85 -14.74
CA TYR A 397 -12.81 -6.06 -14.51
C TYR A 397 -13.00 -6.44 -13.03
N PHE A 398 -14.18 -6.95 -12.70
CA PHE A 398 -14.45 -7.70 -11.48
C PHE A 398 -14.63 -9.18 -11.82
N VAL A 399 -13.75 -10.03 -11.28
CA VAL A 399 -13.78 -11.49 -11.45
C VAL A 399 -14.33 -12.13 -10.19
N TRP A 400 -15.59 -12.56 -10.25
CA TRP A 400 -16.28 -13.20 -9.14
C TRP A 400 -16.32 -14.72 -9.34
N SER A 401 -16.01 -15.49 -8.30
CA SER A 401 -16.25 -16.94 -8.24
C SER A 401 -16.94 -17.30 -6.93
N ALA A 402 -18.20 -17.71 -6.99
CA ALA A 402 -19.03 -18.08 -5.85
C ALA A 402 -20.10 -19.10 -6.29
N THR A 403 -20.74 -19.80 -5.34
CA THR A 403 -21.75 -20.81 -5.68
C THR A 403 -22.94 -20.28 -6.50
N PRO A 404 -23.43 -19.02 -6.36
CA PRO A 404 -24.43 -18.42 -7.26
C PRO A 404 -24.11 -18.43 -8.76
N ILE A 405 -22.84 -18.62 -9.12
CA ILE A 405 -22.39 -18.64 -10.52
C ILE A 405 -22.56 -20.03 -11.13
N TYR A 406 -22.43 -21.10 -10.33
CA TYR A 406 -22.27 -22.46 -10.83
C TYR A 406 -23.17 -23.53 -10.20
N LYS A 407 -23.86 -23.22 -9.09
CA LYS A 407 -24.91 -24.03 -8.48
C LYS A 407 -26.31 -23.42 -8.74
N ASN A 408 -27.34 -24.23 -8.49
CA ASN A 408 -28.74 -23.88 -8.67
C ASN A 408 -29.56 -24.14 -7.38
N LEU A 409 -29.01 -23.90 -6.20
CA LEU A 409 -29.78 -23.91 -4.95
C LEU A 409 -30.68 -22.66 -4.88
N PRO A 410 -31.82 -22.65 -4.16
CA PRO A 410 -32.70 -21.47 -4.10
C PRO A 410 -31.97 -20.18 -3.71
N GLU A 411 -31.21 -20.22 -2.61
CA GLU A 411 -30.34 -19.11 -2.16
C GLU A 411 -29.28 -18.73 -3.22
N ASP A 412 -28.65 -19.71 -3.88
CA ASP A 412 -27.67 -19.45 -4.95
C ASP A 412 -28.34 -18.72 -6.15
N VAL A 413 -29.60 -19.01 -6.47
CA VAL A 413 -30.37 -18.35 -7.53
C VAL A 413 -30.81 -16.94 -7.11
N GLU A 414 -31.39 -16.77 -5.92
CA GLU A 414 -31.80 -15.46 -5.39
C GLU A 414 -30.63 -14.48 -5.32
N ILE A 415 -29.47 -14.93 -4.80
CA ILE A 415 -28.24 -14.13 -4.76
C ILE A 415 -27.74 -13.80 -6.17
N TRP A 416 -27.85 -14.73 -7.13
CA TRP A 416 -27.47 -14.48 -8.52
C TRP A 416 -28.36 -13.44 -9.20
N GLU A 417 -29.67 -13.51 -8.98
CA GLU A 417 -30.64 -12.56 -9.55
C GLU A 417 -30.48 -11.18 -8.95
N ALA A 418 -30.36 -11.07 -7.62
CA ALA A 418 -30.10 -9.80 -6.93
C ALA A 418 -28.78 -9.15 -7.40
N MET A 419 -27.70 -9.95 -7.54
CA MET A 419 -26.43 -9.46 -8.10
C MET A 419 -26.54 -9.04 -9.57
N SER A 420 -27.29 -9.79 -10.37
CA SER A 420 -27.50 -9.47 -11.79
C SER A 420 -28.39 -8.24 -11.98
N ALA A 421 -29.31 -7.95 -11.05
CA ALA A 421 -30.07 -6.70 -11.03
C ALA A 421 -29.17 -5.51 -10.64
N LEU A 422 -28.45 -5.62 -9.52
CA LEU A 422 -27.58 -4.56 -9.00
C LEU A 422 -26.45 -4.19 -9.97
N THR A 423 -25.73 -5.17 -10.53
CA THR A 423 -24.65 -4.89 -11.50
C THR A 423 -25.18 -4.18 -12.75
N ARG A 424 -26.36 -4.55 -13.25
CA ARG A 424 -27.02 -3.83 -14.35
C ARG A 424 -27.44 -2.40 -13.97
N SER A 425 -27.98 -2.17 -12.76
CA SER A 425 -28.33 -0.81 -12.33
C SER A 425 -27.10 0.05 -12.02
N MET A 426 -25.96 -0.57 -11.72
CA MET A 426 -24.62 0.05 -11.68
C MET A 426 -23.97 0.22 -13.07
N CYS A 427 -24.67 -0.09 -14.17
CA CYS A 427 -24.15 -0.05 -15.55
C CYS A 427 -22.92 -0.95 -15.83
N TRP A 428 -22.67 -1.97 -14.99
CA TRP A 428 -21.62 -2.95 -15.22
C TRP A 428 -22.02 -3.99 -16.28
N GLU A 429 -21.14 -4.22 -17.25
CA GLU A 429 -21.32 -5.18 -18.33
C GLU A 429 -20.86 -6.58 -17.90
N MET A 430 -21.73 -7.60 -17.93
CA MET A 430 -21.33 -8.98 -17.69
C MET A 430 -20.67 -9.57 -18.95
N VAL A 431 -19.36 -9.36 -19.11
CA VAL A 431 -18.60 -9.73 -20.31
C VAL A 431 -18.39 -11.24 -20.47
N ASN A 432 -18.47 -12.04 -19.39
CA ASN A 432 -18.49 -13.51 -19.50
C ASN A 432 -19.09 -14.20 -18.25
N LYS A 433 -19.66 -15.40 -18.43
CA LYS A 433 -20.00 -16.35 -17.36
C LYS A 433 -19.68 -17.79 -17.82
N VAL A 434 -18.64 -18.41 -17.26
CA VAL A 434 -18.14 -19.73 -17.67
C VAL A 434 -17.87 -20.65 -16.48
N LYS A 435 -17.93 -21.97 -16.71
CA LYS A 435 -17.59 -23.00 -15.72
C LYS A 435 -16.22 -23.61 -16.00
N ASP A 436 -15.38 -23.71 -14.97
CA ASP A 436 -14.15 -24.49 -15.01
C ASP A 436 -14.50 -25.95 -14.74
N ARG A 437 -14.31 -26.80 -15.75
CA ARG A 437 -14.62 -28.23 -15.67
C ARG A 437 -13.63 -29.01 -14.79
N ILE A 438 -12.41 -28.49 -14.59
CA ILE A 438 -11.37 -29.17 -13.81
C ILE A 438 -11.58 -28.96 -12.32
N ASN A 439 -11.81 -27.72 -11.86
CA ASN A 439 -12.12 -27.47 -10.45
C ASN A 439 -13.60 -27.68 -10.08
N GLY A 440 -14.49 -27.80 -11.06
CA GLY A 440 -15.93 -27.97 -10.84
C GLY A 440 -16.64 -26.69 -10.38
N VAL A 441 -16.14 -25.53 -10.80
CA VAL A 441 -16.59 -24.20 -10.37
C VAL A 441 -17.00 -23.33 -11.56
N GLY A 442 -17.21 -22.04 -11.34
CA GLY A 442 -17.34 -21.06 -12.41
C GLY A 442 -16.98 -19.66 -11.97
N ILE A 443 -16.81 -18.79 -12.97
CA ILE A 443 -16.57 -17.35 -12.81
C ILE A 443 -17.63 -16.56 -13.58
N ALA A 444 -17.96 -15.39 -13.03
CA ALA A 444 -18.62 -14.31 -13.76
C ALA A 444 -17.65 -13.14 -13.80
N ILE A 445 -17.41 -12.62 -15.01
CA ILE A 445 -16.53 -11.48 -15.25
C ILE A 445 -17.42 -10.30 -15.61
N PHE A 446 -17.38 -9.27 -14.78
CA PHE A 446 -18.05 -7.99 -15.00
C PHE A 446 -17.02 -6.93 -15.40
N ARG A 447 -17.45 -5.92 -16.15
CA ARG A 447 -16.64 -4.79 -16.58
C ARG A 447 -17.31 -3.49 -16.13
N LYS A 448 -16.55 -2.62 -15.46
CA LYS A 448 -17.01 -1.27 -15.11
C LYS A 448 -17.18 -0.42 -16.38
N PRO A 449 -18.21 0.43 -16.52
CA PRO A 449 -18.36 1.29 -17.70
C PRO A 449 -17.17 2.23 -17.93
N THR A 450 -17.03 2.72 -19.17
CA THR A 450 -16.00 3.67 -19.60
C THR A 450 -16.54 5.08 -19.90
N ALA A 451 -17.85 5.29 -19.87
CA ALA A 451 -18.50 6.57 -20.11
C ALA A 451 -19.78 6.74 -19.26
N ASN A 452 -20.17 7.99 -18.98
CA ASN A 452 -21.36 8.30 -18.16
C ASN A 452 -22.70 8.08 -18.89
N SER A 453 -22.70 7.85 -20.21
CA SER A 453 -23.93 7.75 -21.01
C SER A 453 -24.91 6.68 -20.51
N CYS A 454 -24.42 5.58 -19.94
CA CYS A 454 -25.30 4.61 -19.28
C CYS A 454 -25.89 5.16 -17.98
N TYR A 455 -25.11 5.85 -17.13
CA TYR A 455 -25.62 6.50 -15.91
C TYR A 455 -26.69 7.55 -16.23
N GLU A 456 -26.53 8.28 -17.33
CA GLU A 456 -27.43 9.33 -17.82
C GLU A 456 -28.73 8.75 -18.43
N ALA A 457 -28.66 7.55 -19.02
CA ALA A 457 -29.80 6.86 -19.62
C ALA A 457 -30.64 6.02 -18.62
N ARG A 458 -30.32 6.03 -17.32
CA ARG A 458 -31.05 5.25 -16.31
C ARG A 458 -32.43 5.82 -16.02
N SER A 459 -33.45 4.96 -16.09
CA SER A 459 -34.82 5.26 -15.66
C SER A 459 -34.96 5.41 -14.14
N GLU A 460 -34.09 4.77 -13.35
CA GLU A 460 -34.04 4.91 -11.89
C GLU A 460 -32.60 5.09 -11.40
N ALA A 461 -32.35 6.14 -10.61
CA ALA A 461 -31.06 6.45 -10.01
C ALA A 461 -30.83 5.63 -8.71
N ASN A 462 -30.92 4.31 -8.80
CA ASN A 462 -30.77 3.36 -7.70
C ASN A 462 -29.74 2.26 -8.04
N PRO A 463 -28.52 2.28 -7.49
CA PRO A 463 -27.99 3.26 -6.52
C PRO A 463 -27.75 4.65 -7.15
N PRO A 464 -27.86 5.74 -6.36
CA PRO A 464 -27.70 7.11 -6.85
C PRO A 464 -26.26 7.45 -7.23
N LEU A 465 -26.06 8.59 -7.89
CA LEU A 465 -24.74 9.19 -8.05
C LEU A 465 -24.36 9.98 -6.78
N CYS A 466 -23.08 9.98 -6.42
CA CYS A 466 -22.56 10.76 -5.32
C CYS A 466 -22.57 12.26 -5.65
N GLY A 467 -22.81 13.10 -4.65
CA GLY A 467 -22.69 14.55 -4.78
C GLY A 467 -21.23 15.01 -4.87
N GLU A 468 -21.00 16.18 -5.45
CA GLU A 468 -19.65 16.71 -5.74
C GLU A 468 -18.83 17.05 -4.47
N TYR A 469 -19.45 17.00 -3.29
CA TYR A 469 -18.79 17.14 -1.98
C TYR A 469 -18.16 15.85 -1.46
N ASP A 470 -18.50 14.68 -2.01
CA ASP A 470 -17.93 13.39 -1.63
C ASP A 470 -16.76 13.05 -2.56
N ASP A 471 -15.56 13.43 -2.14
CA ASP A 471 -14.34 13.11 -2.89
C ASP A 471 -14.15 11.57 -2.94
N PRO A 472 -14.05 10.96 -4.14
CA PRO A 472 -13.82 9.52 -4.29
C PRO A 472 -12.43 9.06 -3.81
N ASP A 473 -11.44 9.96 -3.73
CA ASP A 473 -10.06 9.66 -3.34
C ASP A 473 -9.81 9.79 -1.83
N ALA A 474 -10.66 10.54 -1.12
CA ALA A 474 -10.69 10.55 0.34
C ALA A 474 -11.02 9.14 0.88
N ALA A 475 -10.10 8.52 1.61
CA ALA A 475 -10.19 7.12 2.02
C ALA A 475 -9.90 6.90 3.51
N TRP A 476 -8.97 7.64 4.12
CA TRP A 476 -8.62 7.42 5.52
C TRP A 476 -9.76 7.81 6.48
N ASN A 477 -10.26 6.85 7.27
CA ASN A 477 -11.39 6.99 8.20
C ASN A 477 -12.72 7.47 7.56
N VAL A 478 -12.81 7.52 6.23
CA VAL A 478 -14.03 7.93 5.51
C VAL A 478 -15.05 6.80 5.54
N SER A 479 -16.33 7.12 5.75
CA SER A 479 -17.42 6.14 5.77
C SER A 479 -17.79 5.66 4.36
N LEU A 480 -18.17 4.38 4.23
CA LEU A 480 -18.70 3.81 3.00
C LEU A 480 -20.01 4.48 2.59
N GLN A 481 -20.06 4.94 1.34
CA GLN A 481 -21.24 5.57 0.76
C GLN A 481 -22.14 4.55 0.06
N ARG A 482 -23.42 4.92 -0.12
CA ARG A 482 -24.41 4.16 -0.92
C ARG A 482 -24.69 4.86 -2.25
N CYS A 483 -23.64 5.27 -2.97
CA CYS A 483 -23.72 5.96 -4.26
C CYS A 483 -22.51 5.62 -5.16
N MET A 484 -22.60 5.94 -6.45
CA MET A 484 -21.51 5.80 -7.44
C MET A 484 -20.95 7.16 -7.85
N HIS A 485 -19.64 7.27 -8.09
CA HIS A 485 -19.04 8.49 -8.65
C HIS A 485 -19.15 8.54 -10.17
N LYS A 486 -19.38 9.75 -10.72
CA LYS A 486 -19.28 9.98 -12.17
C LYS A 486 -17.87 9.65 -12.67
N LEU A 487 -17.80 9.15 -13.90
CA LEU A 487 -16.54 8.94 -14.60
C LEU A 487 -16.01 10.29 -15.10
N PRO A 488 -14.69 10.56 -14.99
CA PRO A 488 -14.10 11.80 -15.48
C PRO A 488 -14.13 11.85 -17.01
N VAL A 489 -14.62 12.96 -17.57
CA VAL A 489 -14.76 13.15 -19.03
C VAL A 489 -13.66 14.03 -19.63
N ASP A 490 -12.97 14.82 -18.81
CA ASP A 490 -11.84 15.66 -19.23
C ASP A 490 -10.57 14.80 -19.43
N PRO A 491 -9.94 14.81 -20.63
CA PRO A 491 -8.69 14.10 -20.89
C PRO A 491 -7.52 14.47 -19.96
N ALA A 492 -7.57 15.61 -19.26
CA ALA A 492 -6.56 16.04 -18.29
C ALA A 492 -6.82 15.56 -16.85
N ILE A 493 -8.00 15.00 -16.54
CA ILE A 493 -8.36 14.51 -15.20
C ILE A 493 -8.00 13.03 -15.05
N ARG A 494 -7.45 12.65 -13.89
CA ARG A 494 -7.07 11.27 -13.56
C ARG A 494 -8.24 10.28 -13.70
N GLY A 495 -8.02 9.21 -14.46
CA GLY A 495 -8.99 8.13 -14.69
C GLY A 495 -9.86 8.27 -15.94
N SER A 496 -9.72 9.34 -16.74
CA SER A 496 -10.37 9.47 -18.05
C SER A 496 -9.64 8.69 -19.15
N GLN A 497 -8.34 8.45 -18.96
CA GLN A 497 -7.50 7.60 -19.81
C GLN A 497 -6.92 6.45 -18.97
N TRP A 498 -6.56 5.34 -19.62
CA TRP A 498 -5.75 4.30 -18.98
C TRP A 498 -4.27 4.71 -18.96
N PRO A 499 -3.48 4.26 -17.97
CA PRO A 499 -2.03 4.28 -18.05
C PRO A 499 -1.53 3.40 -19.20
N GLU A 500 -0.26 3.58 -19.58
CA GLU A 500 0.44 2.70 -20.54
C GLU A 500 0.39 1.23 -20.11
N GLU A 501 0.63 0.31 -21.05
CA GLU A 501 0.87 -1.08 -20.68
C GLU A 501 2.16 -1.21 -19.84
N TRP A 502 2.19 -2.22 -18.96
CA TRP A 502 3.37 -2.61 -18.21
C TRP A 502 4.45 -3.17 -19.17
N PRO A 503 5.74 -2.83 -19.01
CA PRO A 503 6.33 -2.07 -17.90
C PRO A 503 6.41 -0.54 -18.09
N LEU A 504 5.98 0.01 -19.23
CA LEU A 504 6.19 1.42 -19.58
C LEU A 504 5.59 2.41 -18.55
N ARG A 505 4.45 2.06 -17.94
CA ARG A 505 3.80 2.87 -16.90
C ARG A 505 4.66 3.12 -15.67
N LEU A 506 5.69 2.31 -15.38
CA LEU A 506 6.55 2.49 -14.20
C LEU A 506 7.41 3.76 -14.25
N GLU A 507 7.85 4.15 -15.45
CA GLU A 507 8.83 5.23 -15.66
C GLU A 507 8.23 6.44 -16.38
N LYS A 508 7.06 6.29 -17.03
CA LYS A 508 6.32 7.41 -17.62
C LYS A 508 5.56 8.21 -16.54
N PRO A 509 5.71 9.55 -16.46
CA PRO A 509 4.83 10.38 -15.63
C PRO A 509 3.37 10.24 -16.07
N PRO A 510 2.40 10.15 -15.14
CA PRO A 510 0.99 10.11 -15.49
C PRO A 510 0.55 11.35 -16.28
N TYR A 511 -0.33 11.15 -17.26
CA TYR A 511 -0.79 12.18 -18.22
C TYR A 511 -1.47 13.40 -17.57
N TRP A 512 -1.94 13.26 -16.33
CA TRP A 512 -2.67 14.28 -15.57
C TRP A 512 -1.76 15.12 -14.66
N LEU A 513 -0.46 14.77 -14.54
CA LEU A 513 0.52 15.66 -13.92
C LEU A 513 0.82 16.83 -14.88
N LYS A 514 0.64 18.07 -14.42
CA LYS A 514 0.87 19.26 -15.26
C LYS A 514 2.17 19.94 -14.86
N SER A 515 2.99 20.35 -15.83
CA SER A 515 4.19 21.17 -15.56
C SER A 515 3.85 22.62 -15.13
N SER A 516 2.58 22.99 -15.05
CA SER A 516 2.08 24.20 -14.37
C SER A 516 1.88 24.03 -12.86
N GLU A 517 1.93 22.79 -12.36
CA GLU A 517 1.71 22.43 -10.96
C GLU A 517 3.03 22.01 -10.31
N ALA A 518 3.30 22.49 -9.09
CA ALA A 518 4.47 22.07 -8.34
C ALA A 518 4.28 20.62 -7.83
N GLY A 519 5.32 19.80 -8.00
CA GLY A 519 5.49 18.53 -7.33
C GLY A 519 5.88 18.69 -5.87
N VAL A 520 6.08 17.55 -5.19
CA VAL A 520 6.36 17.49 -3.75
C VAL A 520 7.67 18.17 -3.37
N TYR A 521 8.68 18.16 -4.25
CA TYR A 521 9.97 18.83 -4.04
C TYR A 521 10.08 20.17 -4.80
N GLY A 522 8.95 20.78 -5.17
CA GLY A 522 8.87 22.14 -5.72
C GLY A 522 9.23 22.32 -7.20
N LYS A 523 9.73 21.28 -7.87
CA LYS A 523 9.87 21.26 -9.35
C LYS A 523 8.50 21.09 -10.00
N PRO A 524 8.30 21.43 -11.29
CA PRO A 524 7.07 21.09 -12.00
C PRO A 524 6.81 19.57 -11.97
N ALA A 525 5.56 19.14 -11.75
CA ALA A 525 5.25 17.79 -11.28
C ALA A 525 5.73 16.62 -12.17
N PRO A 526 5.68 16.67 -13.52
CA PRO A 526 6.22 15.61 -14.38
C PRO A 526 7.75 15.50 -14.33
N GLU A 527 8.44 16.61 -14.07
CA GLU A 527 9.89 16.68 -13.92
C GLU A 527 10.31 16.20 -12.52
N ASP A 528 9.50 16.51 -11.50
CA ASP A 528 9.73 16.11 -10.11
C ASP A 528 9.61 14.59 -9.93
N PHE A 529 8.58 13.98 -10.53
CA PHE A 529 8.39 12.53 -10.61
C PHE A 529 9.62 11.80 -11.20
N LYS A 530 10.22 12.35 -12.27
CA LYS A 530 11.43 11.79 -12.89
C LYS A 530 12.65 11.96 -11.99
N ALA A 531 12.78 13.13 -11.34
CA ALA A 531 13.89 13.43 -10.45
C ALA A 531 13.89 12.54 -9.20
N ASP A 532 12.73 12.20 -8.65
CA ASP A 532 12.57 11.20 -7.58
C ASP A 532 13.05 9.82 -8.04
N TYR A 533 12.60 9.35 -9.21
CA TYR A 533 13.02 8.04 -9.72
C TYR A 533 14.54 7.94 -9.95
N GLU A 534 15.15 8.91 -10.62
CA GLU A 534 16.61 8.91 -10.85
C GLU A 534 17.42 9.20 -9.57
N HIS A 535 16.83 9.85 -8.55
CA HIS A 535 17.42 9.92 -7.21
C HIS A 535 17.47 8.52 -6.59
N TRP A 536 16.33 7.82 -6.51
CA TRP A 536 16.25 6.52 -5.85
C TRP A 536 17.07 5.45 -6.56
N LYS A 537 17.00 5.40 -7.89
CA LYS A 537 17.80 4.49 -8.73
C LYS A 537 19.30 4.59 -8.40
N ARG A 538 19.83 5.81 -8.29
CA ARG A 538 21.22 6.10 -7.89
C ARG A 538 21.53 5.79 -6.41
N VAL A 539 20.57 5.99 -5.50
CA VAL A 539 20.73 5.64 -4.07
C VAL A 539 20.74 4.13 -3.86
N ILE A 540 19.86 3.39 -4.55
CA ILE A 540 19.86 1.93 -4.51
C ILE A 540 21.17 1.38 -5.06
N SER A 541 21.60 1.78 -6.27
CA SER A 541 22.83 1.26 -6.88
C SER A 541 24.08 1.65 -6.10
N ASN A 542 24.34 2.95 -5.90
CA ASN A 542 25.65 3.42 -5.42
C ASN A 542 25.78 3.45 -3.88
N SER A 543 24.74 3.09 -3.13
CA SER A 543 24.77 3.11 -1.67
C SER A 543 24.16 1.85 -1.05
N TYR A 544 22.90 1.51 -1.35
CA TYR A 544 22.23 0.42 -0.62
C TYR A 544 22.62 -0.99 -1.13
N MET A 545 23.05 -1.11 -2.38
CA MET A 545 23.65 -2.34 -2.93
C MET A 545 25.12 -2.48 -2.50
N GLU A 546 25.93 -1.43 -2.67
CA GLU A 546 27.38 -1.49 -2.49
C GLU A 546 27.86 -1.31 -1.04
N SER A 547 27.27 -0.37 -0.29
CA SER A 547 27.82 0.09 1.00
C SER A 547 27.14 -0.49 2.25
N LEU A 548 25.88 -0.93 2.16
CA LEU A 548 25.13 -1.41 3.35
C LEU A 548 25.29 -2.91 3.64
N GLY A 549 25.96 -3.69 2.78
CA GLY A 549 26.21 -5.12 3.02
C GLY A 549 24.93 -5.97 3.17
N ILE A 550 23.84 -5.57 2.51
CA ILE A 550 22.54 -6.25 2.58
C ILE A 550 22.56 -7.48 1.68
N ASP A 551 22.33 -8.67 2.24
CA ASP A 551 21.98 -9.86 1.46
C ASP A 551 20.57 -9.70 0.89
N TRP A 552 20.47 -9.06 -0.28
CA TRP A 552 19.21 -8.83 -0.98
C TRP A 552 18.52 -10.13 -1.43
N SER A 553 19.20 -11.29 -1.42
CA SER A 553 18.56 -12.60 -1.64
C SER A 553 17.82 -13.13 -0.39
N ALA A 554 18.03 -12.51 0.76
CA ALA A 554 17.29 -12.75 2.01
C ALA A 554 16.15 -11.74 2.23
N VAL A 555 15.95 -10.76 1.34
CA VAL A 555 14.91 -9.73 1.45
C VAL A 555 13.78 -10.07 0.49
N ARG A 556 12.52 -10.04 0.97
CA ARG A 556 11.32 -10.28 0.15
C ARG A 556 10.20 -9.29 0.44
N ASN A 557 9.88 -9.10 1.72
CA ASN A 557 8.84 -8.20 2.22
C ASN A 557 9.47 -6.86 2.61
N VAL A 558 9.26 -5.83 1.78
CA VAL A 558 9.78 -4.48 2.03
C VAL A 558 8.62 -3.52 2.30
N MET A 559 8.83 -2.50 3.13
CA MET A 559 7.95 -1.34 3.22
C MET A 559 8.75 -0.05 3.04
N ASP A 560 8.25 0.84 2.20
CA ASP A 560 8.63 2.24 2.20
C ASP A 560 7.60 3.03 3.00
N MET A 561 7.97 3.46 4.20
CA MET A 561 7.07 4.05 5.18
C MET A 561 6.61 5.47 4.79
N LYS A 562 7.25 6.10 3.80
CA LYS A 562 6.88 7.42 3.27
C LYS A 562 7.29 7.55 1.79
N ALA A 563 6.55 6.86 0.92
CA ALA A 563 6.98 6.54 -0.44
C ALA A 563 6.93 7.67 -1.48
N VAL A 564 6.17 8.74 -1.24
CA VAL A 564 5.98 9.87 -2.17
C VAL A 564 5.60 9.40 -3.58
N TYR A 565 6.46 9.54 -4.60
CA TYR A 565 6.18 9.08 -5.97
C TYR A 565 6.45 7.58 -6.20
N GLY A 566 6.88 6.84 -5.18
CA GLY A 566 7.21 5.42 -5.25
C GLY A 566 8.53 5.11 -5.97
N GLY A 567 9.43 6.09 -6.13
CA GLY A 567 10.70 5.90 -6.84
C GLY A 567 11.62 4.87 -6.20
N PHE A 568 11.62 4.76 -4.86
CA PHE A 568 12.31 3.69 -4.13
C PHE A 568 11.82 2.30 -4.59
N ALA A 569 10.51 2.08 -4.60
CA ALA A 569 9.94 0.82 -5.06
C ALA A 569 10.16 0.56 -6.57
N ALA A 570 10.15 1.61 -7.40
CA ALA A 570 10.49 1.50 -8.82
C ALA A 570 11.97 1.13 -9.05
N ALA A 571 12.88 1.69 -8.24
CA ALA A 571 14.32 1.37 -8.27
C ALA A 571 14.64 -0.07 -7.81
N LEU A 572 13.73 -0.72 -7.09
CA LEU A 572 13.85 -2.11 -6.65
C LEU A 572 13.17 -3.12 -7.60
N ARG A 573 12.59 -2.68 -8.75
CA ARG A 573 11.86 -3.53 -9.73
C ARG A 573 12.56 -4.84 -10.05
N ASP A 574 13.86 -4.78 -10.31
CA ASP A 574 14.61 -5.91 -10.88
C ASP A 574 14.97 -6.97 -9.82
N LEU A 575 14.80 -6.66 -8.54
CA LEU A 575 14.89 -7.61 -7.43
C LEU A 575 13.60 -8.41 -7.27
N LYS A 576 13.67 -9.58 -6.64
CA LYS A 576 12.48 -10.41 -6.34
C LYS A 576 11.79 -10.04 -5.02
N VAL A 577 11.71 -8.74 -4.73
CA VAL A 577 10.99 -8.16 -3.58
C VAL A 577 9.56 -7.78 -3.93
N TRP A 578 8.78 -7.34 -2.93
CA TRP A 578 7.63 -6.46 -3.11
C TRP A 578 7.69 -5.35 -2.06
N VAL A 579 7.14 -4.18 -2.38
CA VAL A 579 7.20 -3.00 -1.51
C VAL A 579 5.79 -2.54 -1.15
N MET A 580 5.46 -2.52 0.14
CA MET A 580 4.34 -1.75 0.66
C MET A 580 4.72 -0.27 0.62
N ASN A 581 4.16 0.49 -0.33
CA ASN A 581 4.34 1.94 -0.38
C ASN A 581 3.32 2.61 0.54
N VAL A 582 3.78 3.31 1.58
CA VAL A 582 2.90 4.00 2.53
C VAL A 582 2.93 5.50 2.24
N ILE A 583 1.74 6.11 2.14
CA ILE A 583 1.58 7.57 2.13
C ILE A 583 0.99 7.98 3.49
N PRO A 584 1.75 8.71 4.33
CA PRO A 584 1.22 9.27 5.57
C PRO A 584 0.06 10.22 5.30
N ILE A 585 -1.00 10.20 6.12
CA ILE A 585 -2.22 10.97 5.87
C ILE A 585 -2.03 12.51 5.87
N ASP A 586 -0.93 12.97 6.47
CA ASP A 586 -0.49 14.37 6.57
C ASP A 586 0.49 14.78 5.46
N SER A 587 0.86 13.84 4.58
CA SER A 587 1.73 14.07 3.42
C SER A 587 0.90 14.35 2.15
N PRO A 588 1.49 14.98 1.12
CA PRO A 588 0.84 15.21 -0.17
C PRO A 588 0.31 13.91 -0.81
N ASP A 589 -0.94 13.92 -1.26
CA ASP A 589 -1.61 12.74 -1.77
C ASP A 589 -1.05 12.28 -3.13
N THR A 590 -0.04 11.43 -3.04
CA THR A 590 0.74 10.89 -4.16
C THR A 590 0.47 9.40 -4.39
N LEU A 591 -0.40 8.77 -3.58
CA LEU A 591 -0.74 7.36 -3.72
C LEU A 591 -1.42 7.02 -5.07
N PRO A 592 -2.30 7.85 -5.66
CA PRO A 592 -2.81 7.61 -7.01
C PRO A 592 -1.71 7.47 -8.06
N ILE A 593 -0.59 8.20 -7.92
CA ILE A 593 0.56 8.14 -8.84
C ILE A 593 1.26 6.79 -8.72
N ILE A 594 1.47 6.29 -7.50
CA ILE A 594 2.06 4.97 -7.26
C ILE A 594 1.24 3.86 -7.95
N TYR A 595 -0.09 3.98 -7.94
CA TYR A 595 -0.97 3.06 -8.67
C TYR A 595 -0.97 3.29 -10.20
N GLU A 596 -0.84 4.53 -10.70
CA GLU A 596 -0.57 4.76 -12.13
C GLU A 596 0.74 4.08 -12.56
N ARG A 597 1.79 4.11 -11.74
CA ARG A 597 3.08 3.43 -11.98
C ARG A 597 2.98 1.90 -12.07
N GLY A 598 1.85 1.29 -11.74
CA GLY A 598 1.72 -0.17 -11.68
C GLY A 598 2.35 -0.79 -10.43
N LEU A 599 2.42 -0.01 -9.35
CA LEU A 599 2.77 -0.44 -8.00
C LEU A 599 1.51 -0.41 -7.11
N PHE A 600 1.60 -0.83 -5.85
CA PHE A 600 0.53 -0.67 -4.86
C PHE A 600 1.02 0.05 -3.60
N GLY A 601 0.07 0.50 -2.80
CA GLY A 601 0.31 1.13 -1.50
C GLY A 601 -0.98 1.43 -0.74
N LEU A 602 -0.88 2.03 0.43
CA LEU A 602 -2.04 2.46 1.22
C LEU A 602 -1.77 3.75 2.02
N TYR A 603 -2.85 4.42 2.41
CA TYR A 603 -2.80 5.53 3.36
C TYR A 603 -2.68 5.01 4.79
N HIS A 604 -1.89 5.69 5.63
CA HIS A 604 -1.75 5.34 7.04
C HIS A 604 -1.46 6.57 7.91
N ASP A 605 -2.01 6.62 9.11
CA ASP A 605 -1.51 7.52 10.15
C ASP A 605 -0.48 6.81 11.02
N TRP A 606 0.78 7.26 10.98
CA TRP A 606 1.87 6.68 11.77
C TRP A 606 1.79 6.95 13.28
N CYS A 607 0.81 7.74 13.74
CA CYS A 607 0.43 7.81 15.15
C CYS A 607 -0.48 6.65 15.60
N GLU A 608 -0.90 5.76 14.68
CA GLU A 608 -1.64 4.53 14.94
C GLU A 608 -0.83 3.28 14.56
N SER A 609 -1.15 2.10 15.10
CA SER A 609 -0.53 0.83 14.65
C SER A 609 -1.01 0.40 13.26
N PHE A 610 -0.11 -0.17 12.46
CA PHE A 610 -0.37 -0.63 11.09
C PHE A 610 -1.27 -1.87 11.05
N SER A 611 -2.17 -1.96 10.05
CA SER A 611 -3.08 -3.09 9.82
C SER A 611 -2.36 -4.34 9.24
N THR A 612 -1.35 -4.83 9.96
CA THR A 612 -0.56 -6.02 9.62
C THR A 612 -0.18 -6.81 10.86
N TYR A 613 0.11 -8.10 10.67
CA TYR A 613 0.62 -8.98 11.72
C TYR A 613 2.04 -8.56 12.16
N PRO A 614 2.43 -8.83 13.41
CA PRO A 614 3.81 -8.66 13.86
C PRO A 614 4.80 -9.49 13.02
N ARG A 615 6.07 -9.04 12.95
CA ARG A 615 7.17 -9.73 12.25
C ARG A 615 6.86 -9.97 10.76
N THR A 616 6.33 -8.96 10.06
CA THR A 616 5.96 -9.05 8.64
C THR A 616 7.11 -8.74 7.69
N TYR A 617 7.88 -7.67 7.94
CA TYR A 617 8.82 -7.10 6.97
C TYR A 617 10.28 -7.49 7.25
N ASP A 618 11.05 -7.71 6.19
CA ASP A 618 12.50 -7.98 6.23
C ASP A 618 13.31 -6.68 6.20
N LEU A 619 12.76 -5.65 5.54
CA LEU A 619 13.34 -4.33 5.38
C LEU A 619 12.26 -3.24 5.51
N LEU A 620 12.49 -2.28 6.40
CA LEU A 620 11.75 -1.03 6.48
C LEU A 620 12.64 0.13 5.99
N HIS A 621 12.06 1.04 5.21
CA HIS A 621 12.70 2.25 4.72
C HIS A 621 11.91 3.48 5.18
N ALA A 622 12.58 4.48 5.74
CA ALA A 622 11.97 5.71 6.23
C ALA A 622 12.80 6.94 5.80
N ASN A 623 12.23 7.77 4.91
CA ASN A 623 12.89 8.98 4.41
C ASN A 623 12.13 10.24 4.87
N HIS A 624 12.73 11.03 5.78
CA HIS A 624 12.14 12.19 6.46
C HIS A 624 10.73 11.92 6.98
N LEU A 625 10.59 10.82 7.74
CA LEU A 625 9.34 10.39 8.35
C LEU A 625 9.29 10.82 9.81
N PHE A 626 10.25 10.38 10.62
CA PHE A 626 10.22 10.54 12.07
C PHE A 626 10.25 12.02 12.48
N SER A 627 10.99 12.88 11.78
CA SER A 627 10.99 14.33 12.04
C SER A 627 9.69 15.05 11.68
N LYS A 628 8.84 14.43 10.85
CA LYS A 628 7.48 14.93 10.55
C LYS A 628 6.48 14.37 11.55
N VAL A 629 6.53 13.07 11.86
CA VAL A 629 5.64 12.40 12.84
C VAL A 629 5.82 12.94 14.26
N LYS A 630 7.05 13.27 14.68
CA LYS A 630 7.38 13.95 15.95
C LYS A 630 6.62 15.27 16.20
N LYS A 631 6.01 15.87 15.17
CA LYS A 631 5.20 17.09 15.29
C LYS A 631 3.73 16.81 15.65
N ARG A 632 3.30 15.54 15.66
CA ARG A 632 1.92 15.09 15.88
C ARG A 632 1.78 14.10 17.03
N CYS A 633 2.78 13.25 17.27
CA CYS A 633 2.80 12.28 18.35
C CYS A 633 4.24 11.93 18.80
N GLU A 634 4.38 11.28 19.95
CA GLU A 634 5.66 10.84 20.50
C GLU A 634 6.37 9.84 19.57
N LEU A 635 7.70 9.91 19.48
CA LEU A 635 8.49 8.99 18.65
C LEU A 635 8.49 7.55 19.19
N LEU A 636 8.46 7.39 20.52
CA LEU A 636 8.66 6.11 21.18
C LEU A 636 7.65 5.02 20.74
N PRO A 637 6.32 5.26 20.72
CA PRO A 637 5.36 4.28 20.19
C PRO A 637 5.55 3.98 18.69
N VAL A 638 6.02 4.93 17.89
CA VAL A 638 6.29 4.72 16.45
C VAL A 638 7.46 3.74 16.27
N ILE A 639 8.49 3.84 17.10
CA ILE A 639 9.61 2.88 17.10
C ILE A 639 9.19 1.51 17.66
N VAL A 640 8.25 1.46 18.59
CA VAL A 640 7.63 0.21 19.06
C VAL A 640 6.78 -0.45 17.97
N GLU A 641 6.03 0.31 17.18
CA GLU A 641 5.31 -0.18 16.01
C GLU A 641 6.27 -0.69 14.92
N VAL A 642 7.38 0.02 14.69
CA VAL A 642 8.49 -0.40 13.81
C VAL A 642 9.11 -1.72 14.29
N ASP A 643 9.38 -1.90 15.59
CA ASP A 643 9.79 -3.21 16.10
C ASP A 643 8.70 -4.25 15.88
N ARG A 644 7.43 -3.95 16.18
CA ARG A 644 6.31 -4.89 16.04
C ARG A 644 6.24 -5.46 14.62
N ILE A 645 6.29 -4.62 13.58
CA ILE A 645 6.14 -5.07 12.19
C ILE A 645 7.42 -5.61 11.56
N LEU A 646 8.60 -5.30 12.09
CA LEU A 646 9.89 -5.80 11.60
C LEU A 646 10.22 -7.19 12.17
N ARG A 647 10.70 -8.09 11.30
CA ARG A 647 11.18 -9.42 11.69
C ARG A 647 12.46 -9.34 12.56
N PRO A 648 12.69 -10.30 13.48
CA PRO A 648 14.05 -10.55 13.98
C PRO A 648 15.01 -10.74 12.81
N GLU A 649 16.25 -10.26 12.95
CA GLU A 649 17.26 -10.15 11.89
C GLU A 649 16.92 -9.18 10.74
N GLY A 650 15.69 -8.63 10.73
CA GLY A 650 15.23 -7.62 9.80
C GLY A 650 15.93 -6.28 9.98
N ARG A 651 15.82 -5.42 8.97
CA ARG A 651 16.62 -4.19 8.83
C ARG A 651 15.73 -2.95 8.77
N LEU A 652 16.22 -1.84 9.31
CA LEU A 652 15.64 -0.51 9.15
C LEU A 652 16.70 0.42 8.55
N ILE A 653 16.34 1.10 7.47
CA ILE A 653 17.10 2.21 6.89
C ILE A 653 16.32 3.49 7.16
N VAL A 654 16.96 4.45 7.83
CA VAL A 654 16.40 5.78 8.11
C VAL A 654 17.28 6.84 7.49
N ARG A 655 16.65 7.76 6.74
CA ARG A 655 17.23 9.05 6.38
C ARG A 655 16.39 10.13 7.06
N ASP A 656 16.99 10.91 7.94
CA ASP A 656 16.30 12.04 8.57
C ASP A 656 17.31 13.09 9.08
N ASN A 657 16.84 14.13 9.77
CA ASN A 657 17.75 15.10 10.38
C ASN A 657 18.56 14.51 11.55
N THR A 658 19.75 15.08 11.79
CA THR A 658 20.74 14.56 12.76
C THR A 658 20.19 14.41 14.19
N GLU A 659 19.34 15.34 14.64
CA GLU A 659 18.71 15.28 15.98
C GLU A 659 17.74 14.09 16.09
N THR A 660 16.88 13.91 15.09
CA THR A 660 15.91 12.81 15.02
C THR A 660 16.62 11.46 14.89
N ILE A 661 17.68 11.39 14.08
CA ILE A 661 18.49 10.17 13.96
C ILE A 661 19.18 9.82 15.28
N SER A 662 19.68 10.81 16.03
CA SER A 662 20.27 10.59 17.36
C SER A 662 19.27 10.01 18.36
N GLU A 663 18.01 10.47 18.33
CA GLU A 663 16.93 9.95 19.18
C GLU A 663 16.51 8.53 18.77
N VAL A 664 16.32 8.28 17.47
CA VAL A 664 16.03 6.93 16.94
C VAL A 664 17.15 5.96 17.31
N GLU A 665 18.42 6.35 17.14
CA GLU A 665 19.59 5.52 17.48
C GLU A 665 19.64 5.20 18.98
N ALA A 666 19.27 6.14 19.86
CA ALA A 666 19.18 5.91 21.30
C ALA A 666 18.08 4.90 21.66
N ILE A 667 16.88 5.03 21.07
CA ILE A 667 15.77 4.09 21.31
C ILE A 667 16.15 2.68 20.83
N VAL A 668 16.62 2.51 19.60
CA VAL A 668 16.93 1.16 19.07
C VAL A 668 18.14 0.52 19.74
N LYS A 669 19.13 1.29 20.22
CA LYS A 669 20.19 0.77 21.11
C LYS A 669 19.62 0.20 22.41
N SER A 670 18.63 0.87 23.01
CA SER A 670 17.97 0.36 24.22
C SER A 670 17.10 -0.88 23.97
N LEU A 671 16.64 -1.08 22.74
CA LEU A 671 16.00 -2.32 22.27
C LEU A 671 17.00 -3.46 21.96
N HIS A 672 18.30 -3.26 22.24
CA HIS A 672 19.38 -4.17 21.88
C HIS A 672 19.47 -4.47 20.37
N TRP A 673 19.14 -3.51 19.50
CA TRP A 673 19.37 -3.62 18.06
C TRP A 673 20.83 -3.28 17.71
N GLU A 674 21.34 -3.87 16.64
CA GLU A 674 22.71 -3.65 16.16
C GLU A 674 22.77 -2.47 15.19
N VAL A 675 23.50 -1.41 15.55
CA VAL A 675 23.82 -0.32 14.62
C VAL A 675 24.90 -0.78 13.66
N ARG A 676 24.53 -0.96 12.38
CA ARG A 676 25.41 -1.43 11.30
C ARG A 676 26.17 -0.27 10.65
N MET A 677 25.49 0.87 10.48
CA MET A 677 26.08 2.12 10.01
C MET A 677 25.29 3.29 10.59
N SER A 678 26.00 4.34 11.02
CA SER A 678 25.43 5.66 11.32
C SER A 678 26.37 6.70 10.73
N TYR A 679 25.83 7.59 9.91
CA TYR A 679 26.59 8.59 9.16
C TYR A 679 25.81 9.91 9.13
N SER A 680 26.47 11.03 9.43
CA SER A 680 25.88 12.37 9.38
C SER A 680 26.71 13.32 8.53
N GLN A 681 26.03 14.13 7.72
CA GLN A 681 26.64 15.18 6.91
C GLN A 681 25.74 16.42 6.94
N GLU A 682 26.31 17.54 7.37
CA GLU A 682 25.62 18.82 7.55
C GLU A 682 24.39 18.71 8.47
N LYS A 683 23.18 18.56 7.89
CA LYS A 683 21.91 18.44 8.63
C LYS A 683 21.14 17.14 8.35
N GLU A 684 21.63 16.30 7.43
CA GLU A 684 21.08 14.97 7.18
C GLU A 684 21.93 13.89 7.86
N ALA A 685 21.29 12.79 8.25
CA ALA A 685 21.96 11.58 8.68
C ALA A 685 21.25 10.32 8.15
N LEU A 686 22.08 9.32 7.83
CA LEU A 686 21.70 7.98 7.42
C LEU A 686 22.00 7.01 8.57
N LEU A 687 20.97 6.34 9.04
CA LEU A 687 21.05 5.30 10.06
C LEU A 687 20.60 3.96 9.46
N PHE A 688 21.44 2.94 9.59
CA PHE A 688 21.15 1.58 9.17
C PHE A 688 21.36 0.64 10.36
N VAL A 689 20.28 -0.02 10.77
CA VAL A 689 20.23 -0.88 11.95
C VAL A 689 19.60 -2.23 11.63
N GLN A 690 20.00 -3.24 12.40
CA GLN A 690 19.46 -4.59 12.30
C GLN A 690 18.85 -4.99 13.65
N LYS A 691 17.58 -5.41 13.62
CA LYS A 691 16.84 -5.89 14.79
C LYS A 691 17.37 -7.25 15.22
N THR A 692 17.65 -7.42 16.51
CA THR A 692 18.03 -8.71 17.09
C THR A 692 16.78 -9.52 17.50
N ALA A 693 16.99 -10.75 17.96
CA ALA A 693 15.93 -11.56 18.57
C ALA A 693 15.63 -11.19 20.04
N TRP A 694 16.21 -10.11 20.56
CA TRP A 694 16.10 -9.75 21.98
C TRP A 694 14.68 -9.36 22.39
N ARG A 695 14.33 -9.76 23.62
CA ARG A 695 13.10 -9.40 24.33
C ARG A 695 13.35 -9.28 25.84
N PRO A 696 12.63 -8.39 26.54
CA PRO A 696 12.68 -8.29 28.00
C PRO A 696 12.01 -9.50 28.67
N SER A 697 12.41 -9.78 29.91
CA SER A 697 11.84 -10.84 30.75
C SER A 697 10.60 -10.42 31.54
N GLU A 698 10.40 -9.12 31.77
CA GLU A 698 9.19 -8.58 32.40
C GLU A 698 8.05 -8.45 31.38
N ALA A 699 6.82 -8.72 31.81
CA ALA A 699 5.60 -8.39 31.10
C ALA A 699 4.88 -7.24 31.83
N ASP A 700 4.08 -6.46 31.09
CA ASP A 700 3.22 -5.44 31.70
C ASP A 700 2.08 -6.04 32.52
N ALA A 701 1.39 -5.18 33.29
CA ALA A 701 0.09 -5.51 33.83
C ALA A 701 -0.85 -5.91 32.67
N LYS A 702 -1.74 -6.88 32.91
CA LYS A 702 -2.65 -7.35 31.85
C LYS A 702 -3.62 -6.23 31.43
N LEU A 703 -3.68 -6.00 30.12
CA LEU A 703 -4.57 -5.06 29.43
C LEU A 703 -5.96 -5.69 29.16
#